data_AF-A0A7W7U7Q7-F1
#
_entry.id   AF-A0A7W7U7Q7-F1
#
_cell.length_a   1.000
_cell.length_b   1.000
_cell.length_c   1.000
_cell.angle_alpha   90.00
_cell.angle_beta   90.00
_cell.angle_gamma   90.00
#
_symmetry.space_group_name_H-M   'P 1'
#
loop_
_entity.id
_entity.type
_entity.pdbx_description
1 polymer ?
#
loop_
_entity_poly.entity_id
_entity_poly.type
_entity_poly.pdbx_seq_one_letter_code
_entity_poly.pdbx_strand_id
1 'polypeptide(L)'
;MSVSVRTTTDGTDPFGTARLRRGVLDAWGASPARFREDANAEEDLALGGYRDRLVVELAQNAADAAHRAAVTGRLRLTLHPADHEGPAVLAAANTGAPLDAAGAESLSTLRASAKREQTHGAVGRFGVGFAAVLAVSDEPAVLGRHGGVRWSLAEARELAAEAARYSPGLGDELRRRDGHVPLLRLPLPAEGTAPDGYDTVVVLPLRDTAAEDLAERLLASVDDSLLLTLPGLAEIVVETPEGGVRTLRRSEDDGYVRIDDSATASDGAHRWRTVTHGGPIEPELLKDRPVEERLRPHWSVTWAVPVDTEGAPRYPRTTPVVHAPTPTDEPLGIPALLIASLPLDTARRHPAPGPLTDFLVQRAADAYAELLADWQPVTTATLDLVPGPLGKGPLDGALREAILDRLPRVAFLAPAAPSEELPALRPIEAEVVEGAGAETVEVLAEVFPTLLPAGLERRPELRTLGIGRVPLTEAVDRLAGVDRAPTWWWRLYDSLVGVDPDRLTGLPVPLASDADEERIRTTIGPRQVLLPQDRTPAELTRLGLKVAHPEAAHPLLEKLGALPATPRAVLTTPQVRAAVAASLDAGEIWDEDTDALDAEELAETVLALVRDAELDPGEEPWLGALALPDEDGELSPAGELVLPGSPFAAVMREDELAFVDSEIASRWGEQPLAACGVLANFALVRATDLVLDPDEVEPREGDYPEPDDAGLLDAVDVWCEDVLDRLPEAPVPPVATEIVAVRDLDLVDDDCWPMALALLAQPPLRDALTQPVRVLLPDGTTETVRSYTAWWLRDHPVLDGRRPAGLRAEGSDPLLSGLYDSADATGFEDEQVLRALGVRTSVASLLDEPGGAAELLTRLADPSREVTGVQLHALYTALADLDPDQVTLPDELRAVVDGTLVVVDAAEALVADAPDLLPLAGDLPLLPVSPTRAADLAELFQVRRLSEAVEAEVTTVGEEHEVPPSVHALLGPSTPASYIEHEELHAGGVELDWRRTPDGVVHAATLEGVAAGLAWASGQWPRRFEVAALLEDPSRTAELARDRWFD
;
A
#
# COMPACT_ATOMS: atom_id res chain seq x y z
N MET A 1 -35.52 -48.62 50.95
CA MET A 1 -36.74 -49.25 51.52
C MET A 1 -37.42 -49.99 50.40
N SER A 2 -37.76 -51.27 50.57
CA SER A 2 -38.57 -51.99 49.57
C SER A 2 -40.02 -51.54 49.69
N VAL A 3 -40.59 -50.99 48.62
CA VAL A 3 -42.02 -50.67 48.56
C VAL A 3 -42.76 -51.95 48.13
N SER A 4 -43.33 -52.67 49.10
CA SER A 4 -44.10 -53.90 48.81
C SER A 4 -45.59 -53.60 48.63
N VAL A 5 -46.17 -54.05 47.51
CA VAL A 5 -47.61 -53.96 47.22
C VAL A 5 -48.28 -55.23 47.74
N ARG A 6 -49.37 -55.10 48.52
CA ARG A 6 -50.15 -56.26 48.99
C ARG A 6 -51.63 -56.11 48.62
N THR A 7 -52.30 -57.23 48.40
CA THR A 7 -53.76 -57.27 48.24
C THR A 7 -54.42 -56.98 49.57
N THR A 8 -55.48 -56.16 49.58
CA THR A 8 -56.20 -55.82 50.81
C THR A 8 -56.76 -57.06 51.50
N THR A 9 -56.40 -57.29 52.77
CA THR A 9 -56.88 -58.45 53.54
C THR A 9 -58.17 -58.17 54.33
N ASP A 10 -58.48 -56.89 54.58
CA ASP A 10 -59.57 -56.46 55.47
C ASP A 10 -60.84 -55.97 54.73
N GLY A 11 -60.88 -56.06 53.39
CA GLY A 11 -62.05 -55.75 52.56
C GLY A 11 -62.34 -54.25 52.36
N THR A 12 -61.41 -53.37 52.72
CA THR A 12 -61.52 -51.92 52.54
C THR A 12 -61.24 -51.51 51.08
N ASP A 13 -62.21 -50.89 50.42
CA ASP A 13 -62.09 -50.36 49.04
C ASP A 13 -62.37 -48.84 49.04
N PRO A 14 -61.43 -48.02 49.53
CA PRO A 14 -61.66 -46.57 49.73
C PRO A 14 -61.90 -45.80 48.43
N PHE A 15 -61.51 -46.38 47.28
CA PHE A 15 -61.66 -45.77 45.96
C PHE A 15 -62.81 -46.35 45.13
N GLY A 16 -63.56 -47.33 45.66
CA GLY A 16 -64.68 -47.96 44.95
C GLY A 16 -64.28 -48.70 43.68
N THR A 17 -63.08 -49.29 43.66
CA THR A 17 -62.53 -50.06 42.54
C THR A 17 -63.42 -51.23 42.12
N ALA A 18 -64.13 -51.86 43.07
CA ALA A 18 -65.08 -52.93 42.78
C ALA A 18 -66.27 -52.46 41.92
N ARG A 19 -66.75 -51.22 42.14
CA ARG A 19 -67.83 -50.61 41.34
C ARG A 19 -67.35 -50.35 39.91
N LEU A 20 -66.16 -49.79 39.77
CA LEU A 20 -65.55 -49.48 38.46
C LEU A 20 -65.35 -50.75 37.63
N ARG A 21 -64.69 -51.75 38.22
CA ARG A 21 -64.42 -53.04 37.59
C ARG A 21 -65.70 -53.75 37.15
N ARG A 22 -66.74 -53.78 37.99
CA ARG A 22 -68.04 -54.38 37.65
C ARG A 22 -68.68 -53.68 36.46
N GLY A 23 -68.72 -52.34 36.46
CA GLY A 23 -69.31 -51.56 35.37
C GLY A 23 -68.64 -51.83 34.02
N VAL A 24 -67.32 -51.98 34.00
CA VAL A 24 -66.54 -52.35 32.81
C VAL A 24 -66.87 -53.76 32.33
N LEU A 25 -66.82 -54.76 33.22
CA LEU A 25 -67.09 -56.16 32.87
C LEU A 25 -68.53 -56.36 32.37
N ASP A 26 -69.51 -55.70 33.00
CA ASP A 26 -70.90 -55.72 32.56
C ASP A 26 -71.04 -55.11 31.15
N ALA A 27 -70.34 -54.00 30.87
CA ALA A 27 -70.35 -53.36 29.55
C ALA A 27 -69.71 -54.23 28.46
N TRP A 28 -68.59 -54.89 28.76
CA TRP A 28 -67.95 -55.83 27.84
C TRP A 28 -68.80 -57.08 27.58
N GLY A 29 -69.43 -57.61 28.63
CA GLY A 29 -70.36 -58.73 28.53
C GLY A 29 -71.57 -58.41 27.66
N ALA A 30 -72.11 -57.19 27.79
CA ALA A 30 -73.23 -56.71 26.99
C ALA A 30 -72.86 -56.35 25.54
N SER A 31 -71.65 -55.85 25.29
CA SER A 31 -71.18 -55.44 23.96
C SER A 31 -69.70 -55.78 23.74
N PRO A 32 -69.39 -56.85 22.99
CA PRO A 32 -68.01 -57.21 22.64
C PRO A 32 -67.26 -56.14 21.83
N ALA A 33 -67.99 -55.24 21.15
CA ALA A 33 -67.40 -54.09 20.47
C ALA A 33 -66.74 -53.10 21.44
N ARG A 34 -67.27 -52.95 22.67
CA ARG A 34 -66.67 -52.08 23.70
C ARG A 34 -65.37 -52.65 24.24
N PHE A 35 -65.33 -53.98 24.45
CA PHE A 35 -64.08 -54.66 24.78
C PHE A 35 -63.00 -54.43 23.72
N ARG A 36 -63.35 -54.58 22.42
CA ARG A 36 -62.40 -54.31 21.33
C ARG A 36 -61.92 -52.86 21.29
N GLU A 37 -62.81 -51.90 21.54
CA GLU A 37 -62.48 -50.47 21.57
C GLU A 37 -61.50 -50.15 22.71
N ASP A 38 -61.78 -50.66 23.92
CA ASP A 38 -60.90 -50.48 25.08
C ASP A 38 -59.54 -51.18 24.87
N ALA A 39 -59.54 -52.41 24.35
CA ALA A 39 -58.32 -53.16 24.05
C ALA A 39 -57.46 -52.45 22.98
N ASN A 40 -58.05 -52.01 21.87
CA ASN A 40 -57.33 -51.23 20.85
C ASN A 40 -56.77 -49.92 21.42
N ALA A 41 -57.58 -49.19 22.21
CA ALA A 41 -57.16 -47.89 22.74
C ALA A 41 -55.99 -48.01 23.72
N GLU A 42 -55.95 -49.07 24.54
CA GLU A 42 -54.83 -49.34 25.45
C GLU A 42 -53.61 -49.89 24.71
N GLU A 43 -53.81 -50.80 23.75
CA GLU A 43 -52.75 -51.36 22.90
C GLU A 43 -52.06 -50.29 22.05
N ASP A 44 -52.81 -49.36 21.46
CA ASP A 44 -52.27 -48.20 20.73
C ASP A 44 -51.43 -47.29 21.62
N LEU A 45 -51.77 -47.17 22.91
CA LEU A 45 -51.00 -46.38 23.88
C LEU A 45 -49.75 -47.14 24.36
N ALA A 46 -49.85 -48.46 24.55
CA ALA A 46 -48.73 -49.29 25.02
C ALA A 46 -47.69 -49.56 23.91
N LEU A 47 -48.13 -49.78 22.67
CA LEU A 47 -47.27 -50.05 21.50
C LEU A 47 -46.89 -48.78 20.73
N GLY A 48 -47.65 -47.69 20.90
CA GLY A 48 -47.43 -46.42 20.19
C GLY A 48 -46.39 -45.50 20.84
N GLY A 49 -46.48 -44.21 20.51
CA GLY A 49 -45.49 -43.18 20.83
C GLY A 49 -45.22 -42.88 22.31
N TYR A 50 -45.90 -43.55 23.25
CA TYR A 50 -45.80 -43.34 24.70
C TYR A 50 -44.72 -44.18 25.40
N ARG A 51 -44.11 -45.16 24.69
CA ARG A 51 -43.08 -46.06 25.25
C ARG A 51 -41.90 -45.31 25.91
N ASP A 52 -41.48 -44.21 25.31
CA ASP A 52 -40.30 -43.44 25.77
C ASP A 52 -40.68 -42.26 26.69
N ARG A 53 -41.92 -42.20 27.20
CA ARG A 53 -42.43 -41.04 27.97
C ARG A 53 -42.72 -41.31 29.43
N LEU A 54 -42.45 -42.53 29.90
CA LEU A 54 -42.75 -42.97 31.27
C LEU A 54 -42.32 -41.96 32.35
N VAL A 55 -41.03 -41.59 32.37
CA VAL A 55 -40.46 -40.68 33.39
C VAL A 55 -41.11 -39.30 33.32
N VAL A 56 -41.34 -38.79 32.11
CA VAL A 56 -41.90 -37.46 31.90
C VAL A 56 -43.37 -37.40 32.33
N GLU A 57 -44.17 -38.42 32.02
CA GLU A 57 -45.58 -38.50 32.44
C GLU A 57 -45.70 -38.68 33.96
N LEU A 58 -44.79 -39.44 34.59
CA LEU A 58 -44.70 -39.55 36.05
C LEU A 58 -44.33 -38.21 36.69
N ALA A 59 -43.39 -37.47 36.10
CA ALA A 59 -43.01 -36.14 36.56
C ALA A 59 -44.13 -35.10 36.40
N GLN A 60 -44.86 -35.13 35.29
CA GLN A 60 -46.06 -34.29 35.10
C GLN A 60 -47.13 -34.58 36.16
N ASN A 61 -47.42 -35.86 36.41
CA ASN A 61 -48.37 -36.24 37.46
C ASN A 61 -47.93 -35.75 38.85
N ALA A 62 -46.63 -35.81 39.14
CA ALA A 62 -46.05 -35.28 40.37
C ALA A 62 -46.17 -33.75 40.46
N ALA A 63 -45.86 -33.02 39.39
CA ALA A 63 -46.00 -31.57 39.31
C ALA A 63 -47.47 -31.14 39.49
N ASP A 64 -48.40 -31.79 38.80
CA ASP A 64 -49.83 -31.51 38.89
C ASP A 64 -50.37 -31.83 40.30
N ALA A 65 -49.87 -32.88 40.96
CA ALA A 65 -50.23 -33.21 42.34
C ALA A 65 -49.72 -32.15 43.34
N ALA A 66 -48.49 -31.69 43.17
CA ALA A 66 -47.91 -30.62 43.97
C ALA A 66 -48.67 -29.30 43.79
N HIS A 67 -49.00 -28.93 42.54
CA HIS A 67 -49.80 -27.75 42.21
C HIS A 67 -51.20 -27.80 42.83
N ARG A 68 -51.91 -28.94 42.71
CA ARG A 68 -53.23 -29.13 43.34
C ARG A 68 -53.19 -29.00 44.87
N ALA A 69 -52.10 -29.41 45.50
CA ALA A 69 -51.92 -29.29 46.95
C ALA A 69 -51.29 -27.96 47.39
N ALA A 70 -50.87 -27.10 46.44
CA ALA A 70 -50.11 -25.88 46.69
C ALA A 70 -48.88 -26.11 47.58
N VAL A 71 -48.13 -27.19 47.33
CA VAL A 71 -46.89 -27.53 48.04
C VAL A 71 -45.70 -27.61 47.08
N THR A 72 -44.48 -27.56 47.62
CA THR A 72 -43.27 -27.81 46.85
C THR A 72 -43.26 -29.25 46.31
N GLY A 73 -43.22 -29.38 44.98
CA GLY A 73 -43.16 -30.68 44.32
C GLY A 73 -41.78 -31.32 44.41
N ARG A 74 -41.75 -32.57 44.85
CA ARG A 74 -40.56 -33.43 44.85
C ARG A 74 -40.93 -34.75 44.21
N LEU A 75 -40.05 -35.28 43.37
CA LEU A 75 -40.19 -36.58 42.73
C LEU A 75 -38.97 -37.44 43.05
N ARG A 76 -39.18 -38.67 43.48
CA ARG A 76 -38.14 -39.69 43.63
C ARG A 76 -38.42 -40.87 42.73
N LEU A 77 -37.48 -41.18 41.86
CA LEU A 77 -37.49 -42.33 40.97
C LEU A 77 -36.42 -43.31 41.46
N THR A 78 -36.83 -44.46 41.98
CA THR A 78 -35.91 -45.49 42.48
C THR A 78 -36.09 -46.77 41.67
N LEU A 79 -35.02 -47.25 41.04
CA LEU A 79 -34.96 -48.57 40.41
C LEU A 79 -34.35 -49.58 41.39
N HIS A 80 -35.19 -50.50 41.86
CA HIS A 80 -34.77 -51.64 42.67
C HIS A 80 -34.40 -52.81 41.76
N PRO A 81 -33.22 -53.44 41.93
CA PRO A 81 -32.81 -54.56 41.09
C PRO A 81 -33.68 -55.79 41.36
N ALA A 82 -33.76 -56.71 40.39
CA ALA A 82 -34.40 -57.99 40.61
C ALA A 82 -33.69 -58.77 41.74
N ASP A 83 -34.46 -59.45 42.58
CA ASP A 83 -33.95 -60.27 43.68
C ASP A 83 -34.54 -61.69 43.64
N HIS A 84 -34.24 -62.50 44.66
CA HIS A 84 -34.76 -63.87 44.73
C HIS A 84 -36.28 -63.95 44.99
N GLU A 85 -36.91 -62.83 45.35
CA GLU A 85 -38.31 -62.73 45.75
C GLU A 85 -39.19 -62.04 44.68
N GLY A 86 -38.62 -61.33 43.70
CA GLY A 86 -39.38 -60.70 42.62
C GLY A 86 -38.56 -60.04 41.50
N PRO A 87 -39.23 -59.54 40.45
CA PRO A 87 -38.59 -58.82 39.35
C PRO A 87 -38.04 -57.46 39.81
N ALA A 88 -37.25 -56.80 38.96
CA ALA A 88 -36.84 -55.42 39.19
C ALA A 88 -38.07 -54.50 39.31
N VAL A 89 -38.01 -53.47 40.15
CA VAL A 89 -39.15 -52.59 40.44
C VAL A 89 -38.74 -51.12 40.28
N LEU A 90 -39.44 -50.38 39.43
CA LEU A 90 -39.35 -48.93 39.37
C LEU A 90 -40.41 -48.31 40.30
N ALA A 91 -39.98 -47.55 41.30
CA ALA A 91 -40.85 -46.81 42.21
C ALA A 91 -40.73 -45.30 41.95
N ALA A 92 -41.85 -44.63 41.68
CA ALA A 92 -41.94 -43.19 41.49
C ALA A 92 -42.78 -42.54 42.59
N ALA A 93 -42.11 -41.97 43.60
CA ALA A 93 -42.74 -41.33 44.75
C ALA A 93 -42.79 -39.81 44.59
N ASN A 94 -43.93 -39.18 44.88
CA ASN A 94 -44.08 -37.73 44.79
C ASN A 94 -44.77 -37.10 46.01
N THR A 95 -44.48 -35.82 46.25
CA THR A 95 -45.25 -34.98 47.18
C THR A 95 -46.47 -34.37 46.49
N GLY A 96 -47.49 -34.02 47.27
CA GLY A 96 -48.67 -33.31 46.77
C GLY A 96 -49.98 -33.97 47.12
N ALA A 97 -51.04 -33.63 46.38
CA ALA A 97 -52.39 -34.13 46.64
C ALA A 97 -52.42 -35.66 46.50
N PRO A 98 -52.87 -36.40 47.54
CA PRO A 98 -52.93 -37.86 47.48
C PRO A 98 -53.98 -38.34 46.48
N LEU A 99 -53.87 -39.61 46.06
CA LEU A 99 -54.88 -40.25 45.20
C LEU A 99 -56.26 -40.23 45.88
N ASP A 100 -57.28 -39.79 45.15
CA ASP A 100 -58.69 -39.81 45.54
C ASP A 100 -59.51 -40.74 44.62
N ALA A 101 -60.79 -40.97 44.97
CA ALA A 101 -61.66 -41.88 44.20
C ALA A 101 -61.88 -41.40 42.75
N ALA A 102 -61.93 -40.08 42.53
CA ALA A 102 -62.07 -39.51 41.18
C ALA A 102 -60.79 -39.72 40.36
N GLY A 103 -59.62 -39.61 40.99
CA GLY A 103 -58.32 -39.93 40.42
C GLY A 103 -58.23 -41.40 40.04
N ALA A 104 -58.60 -42.32 40.94
CA ALA A 104 -58.66 -43.75 40.64
C ALA A 104 -59.58 -44.07 39.46
N GLU A 105 -60.77 -43.47 39.40
CA GLU A 105 -61.68 -43.59 38.26
C GLU A 105 -61.06 -43.04 36.96
N SER A 106 -60.36 -41.90 37.05
CA SER A 106 -59.66 -41.32 35.90
C SER A 106 -58.46 -42.14 35.42
N LEU A 107 -57.76 -42.85 36.30
CA LEU A 107 -56.66 -43.75 35.93
C LEU A 107 -57.19 -45.02 35.26
N SER A 108 -58.43 -45.43 35.60
CA SER A 108 -59.07 -46.63 35.06
C SER A 108 -59.95 -46.41 33.82
N THR A 109 -60.16 -45.15 33.42
CA THR A 109 -60.97 -44.78 32.25
C THR A 109 -60.11 -44.08 31.18
N LEU A 110 -60.28 -44.40 29.89
CA LEU A 110 -59.51 -43.84 28.77
C LEU A 110 -60.51 -42.95 28.06
N ARG A 111 -60.14 -41.69 27.88
CA ARG A 111 -60.91 -40.68 27.12
C ARG A 111 -62.27 -40.27 27.72
N ALA A 112 -62.67 -40.77 28.89
CA ALA A 112 -63.84 -40.29 29.62
C ALA A 112 -63.37 -39.42 30.81
N SER A 113 -63.26 -38.10 30.61
CA SER A 113 -62.84 -37.21 31.70
C SER A 113 -64.00 -36.94 32.67
N ALA A 114 -63.84 -37.33 33.93
CA ALA A 114 -64.68 -36.88 35.04
C ALA A 114 -64.04 -35.66 35.73
N LYS A 115 -64.17 -34.46 35.14
CA LYS A 115 -64.18 -33.19 35.88
C LYS A 115 -64.69 -32.07 34.98
N ARG A 116 -65.88 -31.54 35.32
CA ARG A 116 -66.38 -30.26 34.82
C ARG A 116 -65.89 -29.18 35.77
N GLU A 117 -65.19 -28.20 35.21
CA GLU A 117 -64.90 -26.86 35.75
C GLU A 117 -63.83 -26.65 36.87
N GLN A 118 -63.03 -25.60 36.62
CA GLN A 118 -62.36 -24.66 37.55
C GLN A 118 -61.11 -25.10 38.31
N THR A 119 -59.94 -25.13 37.65
CA THR A 119 -58.67 -24.69 38.28
C THR A 119 -57.65 -24.27 37.21
N HIS A 120 -57.09 -23.06 37.32
CA HIS A 120 -56.03 -22.56 36.43
C HIS A 120 -54.70 -23.30 36.69
N GLY A 121 -53.99 -23.70 35.63
CA GLY A 121 -52.59 -24.14 35.70
C GLY A 121 -52.28 -25.64 35.64
N ALA A 122 -53.27 -26.55 35.54
CA ALA A 122 -52.99 -27.99 35.40
C ALA A 122 -52.80 -28.39 33.91
N VAL A 123 -51.62 -28.91 33.56
CA VAL A 123 -51.20 -29.11 32.15
C VAL A 123 -51.57 -30.50 31.62
N GLY A 124 -51.79 -31.51 32.49
CA GLY A 124 -52.06 -32.88 32.06
C GLY A 124 -53.47 -33.14 31.47
N ARG A 125 -53.59 -33.99 30.43
CA ARG A 125 -54.85 -34.71 30.15
C ARG A 125 -54.98 -35.84 31.18
N PHE A 126 -55.93 -35.74 32.11
CA PHE A 126 -56.14 -36.79 33.10
C PHE A 126 -56.52 -38.12 32.44
N GLY A 127 -55.79 -39.19 32.78
CA GLY A 127 -56.09 -40.58 32.44
C GLY A 127 -55.35 -41.20 31.24
N VAL A 128 -54.81 -40.41 30.31
CA VAL A 128 -54.09 -40.97 29.13
C VAL A 128 -52.59 -41.08 29.37
N GLY A 129 -52.01 -40.16 30.16
CA GLY A 129 -50.57 -40.14 30.47
C GLY A 129 -50.11 -41.31 31.34
N PHE A 130 -50.97 -41.77 32.27
CA PHE A 130 -50.66 -42.91 33.12
C PHE A 130 -50.53 -44.22 32.34
N ALA A 131 -51.14 -44.35 31.15
CA ALA A 131 -50.97 -45.53 30.31
C ALA A 131 -49.51 -45.78 29.89
N ALA A 132 -48.62 -44.78 29.98
CA ALA A 132 -47.19 -44.95 29.76
C ALA A 132 -46.56 -45.99 30.72
N VAL A 133 -47.15 -46.27 31.89
CA VAL A 133 -46.65 -47.32 32.80
C VAL A 133 -46.75 -48.72 32.18
N LEU A 134 -47.69 -48.92 31.26
CA LEU A 134 -47.88 -50.17 30.54
C LEU A 134 -46.72 -50.45 29.57
N ALA A 135 -45.85 -49.47 29.31
CA ALA A 135 -44.62 -49.63 28.53
C ALA A 135 -43.53 -50.41 29.29
N VAL A 136 -43.67 -50.58 30.61
CA VAL A 136 -42.69 -51.32 31.44
C VAL A 136 -43.31 -52.35 32.40
N SER A 137 -44.59 -52.22 32.77
CA SER A 137 -45.20 -53.06 33.80
C SER A 137 -46.55 -53.65 33.39
N ASP A 138 -46.77 -54.92 33.76
CA ASP A 138 -48.05 -55.64 33.66
C ASP A 138 -48.82 -55.64 34.99
N GLU A 139 -48.22 -55.11 36.06
CA GLU A 139 -48.79 -55.07 37.41
C GLU A 139 -48.59 -53.70 38.10
N PRO A 140 -48.95 -52.57 37.47
CA PRO A 140 -48.74 -51.26 38.06
C PRO A 140 -49.58 -51.08 39.33
N ALA A 141 -49.08 -50.32 40.29
CA ALA A 141 -49.82 -49.93 41.48
C ALA A 141 -49.58 -48.46 41.82
N VAL A 142 -50.57 -47.81 42.44
CA VAL A 142 -50.48 -46.47 43.01
C VAL A 142 -50.89 -46.57 44.47
N LEU A 143 -49.97 -46.23 45.36
CA LEU A 143 -50.15 -46.33 46.81
C LEU A 143 -50.05 -44.93 47.42
N GLY A 144 -50.89 -44.64 48.41
CA GLY A 144 -50.83 -43.39 49.16
C GLY A 144 -51.34 -43.57 50.60
N ARG A 145 -51.35 -42.47 51.35
CA ARG A 145 -51.75 -42.49 52.78
C ARG A 145 -53.18 -42.98 53.04
N HIS A 146 -54.07 -42.91 52.04
CA HIS A 146 -55.50 -43.24 52.17
C HIS A 146 -55.87 -44.61 51.57
N GLY A 147 -54.87 -45.42 51.17
CA GLY A 147 -55.03 -46.70 50.49
C GLY A 147 -54.35 -46.70 49.12
N GLY A 148 -54.49 -47.80 48.38
CA GLY A 148 -53.91 -47.94 47.04
C GLY A 148 -54.86 -48.58 46.02
N VAL A 149 -54.49 -48.42 44.75
CA VAL A 149 -55.09 -49.11 43.60
C VAL A 149 -53.99 -49.85 42.87
N ARG A 150 -54.23 -51.10 42.49
CA ARG A 150 -53.33 -51.89 41.66
C ARG A 150 -54.06 -52.48 40.48
N TRP A 151 -53.28 -52.91 39.50
CA TRP A 151 -53.74 -53.69 38.36
C TRP A 151 -52.86 -54.94 38.26
N SER A 152 -53.39 -56.04 37.74
CA SER A 152 -52.60 -57.23 37.40
C SER A 152 -53.14 -57.84 36.12
N LEU A 153 -52.27 -58.02 35.12
CA LEU A 153 -52.65 -58.61 33.84
C LEU A 153 -53.16 -60.04 34.01
N ALA A 154 -52.59 -60.79 34.95
CA ALA A 154 -53.03 -62.15 35.26
C ALA A 154 -54.47 -62.16 35.81
N GLU A 155 -54.75 -61.36 36.84
CA GLU A 155 -56.10 -61.25 37.42
C GLU A 155 -57.11 -60.65 36.42
N ALA A 156 -56.69 -59.67 35.61
CA ALA A 156 -57.52 -59.08 34.57
C ALA A 156 -57.96 -60.14 33.54
N ARG A 157 -57.06 -61.06 33.15
CA ARG A 157 -57.40 -62.19 32.25
C ARG A 157 -58.40 -63.14 32.90
N GLU A 158 -58.21 -63.47 34.18
CA GLU A 158 -59.14 -64.33 34.92
C GLU A 158 -60.54 -63.71 35.03
N LEU A 159 -60.62 -62.43 35.39
CA LEU A 159 -61.86 -61.67 35.50
C LEU A 159 -62.59 -61.56 34.15
N ALA A 160 -61.86 -61.28 33.06
CA ALA A 160 -62.43 -61.23 31.72
C ALA A 160 -62.89 -62.62 31.25
N ALA A 161 -62.12 -63.68 31.54
CA ALA A 161 -62.50 -65.05 31.23
C ALA A 161 -63.73 -65.50 32.02
N GLU A 162 -63.87 -65.10 33.28
CA GLU A 162 -65.06 -65.36 34.10
C GLU A 162 -66.29 -64.67 33.50
N ALA A 163 -66.19 -63.38 33.16
CA ALA A 163 -67.26 -62.65 32.49
C ALA A 163 -67.65 -63.29 31.15
N ALA A 164 -66.66 -63.77 30.38
CA ALA A 164 -66.87 -64.44 29.10
C ALA A 164 -67.60 -65.78 29.21
N ARG A 165 -67.58 -66.46 30.37
CA ARG A 165 -68.40 -67.69 30.58
C ARG A 165 -69.89 -67.41 30.41
N TYR A 166 -70.32 -66.18 30.66
CA TYR A 166 -71.70 -65.74 30.55
C TYR A 166 -71.98 -64.91 29.29
N SER A 167 -70.96 -64.63 28.45
CA SER A 167 -71.10 -63.89 27.18
C SER A 167 -70.22 -64.51 26.07
N PRO A 168 -70.80 -65.33 25.17
CA PRO A 168 -70.05 -65.99 24.10
C PRO A 168 -69.30 -65.01 23.18
N GLY A 169 -69.88 -63.85 22.90
CA GLY A 169 -69.27 -62.83 22.05
C GLY A 169 -67.99 -62.22 22.65
N LEU A 170 -67.94 -62.04 23.98
CA LEU A 170 -66.73 -61.62 24.68
C LEU A 170 -65.66 -62.74 24.64
N GLY A 171 -66.08 -63.99 24.80
CA GLY A 171 -65.19 -65.16 24.70
C GLY A 171 -64.55 -65.33 23.31
N ASP A 172 -65.27 -65.00 22.24
CA ASP A 172 -64.72 -65.00 20.87
C ASP A 172 -63.66 -63.92 20.69
N GLU A 173 -63.90 -62.70 21.19
CA GLU A 173 -62.93 -61.61 21.10
C GLU A 173 -61.67 -61.87 21.94
N LEU A 174 -61.81 -62.43 23.15
CA LEU A 174 -60.67 -62.85 23.97
C LEU A 174 -59.79 -63.88 23.26
N ARG A 175 -60.41 -64.86 22.57
CA ARG A 175 -59.65 -65.86 21.79
C ARG A 175 -58.98 -65.25 20.57
N ARG A 176 -59.62 -64.32 19.87
CA ARG A 176 -59.03 -63.63 18.71
C ARG A 176 -57.80 -62.79 19.08
N ARG A 177 -57.75 -62.31 20.32
CA ARG A 177 -56.65 -61.47 20.85
C ARG A 177 -55.65 -62.26 21.70
N ASP A 178 -55.64 -63.59 21.59
CA ASP A 178 -54.75 -64.47 22.35
C ASP A 178 -54.75 -64.19 23.88
N GLY A 179 -55.93 -63.82 24.42
CA GLY A 179 -56.11 -63.50 25.84
C GLY A 179 -55.55 -62.15 26.27
N HIS A 180 -55.27 -61.22 25.35
CA HIS A 180 -54.95 -59.83 25.68
C HIS A 180 -56.20 -59.08 26.17
N VAL A 181 -56.08 -58.34 27.26
CA VAL A 181 -57.16 -57.59 27.92
C VAL A 181 -56.66 -56.20 28.28
N PRO A 182 -57.51 -55.15 28.21
CA PRO A 182 -57.12 -53.81 28.62
C PRO A 182 -57.01 -53.73 30.16
N LEU A 183 -55.78 -53.74 30.64
CA LEU A 183 -55.35 -53.86 32.02
C LEU A 183 -55.90 -52.74 32.89
N LEU A 184 -55.74 -51.48 32.49
CA LEU A 184 -56.06 -50.33 33.34
C LEU A 184 -57.57 -50.21 33.65
N ARG A 185 -58.41 -50.96 32.93
CA ARG A 185 -59.86 -51.01 33.08
C ARG A 185 -60.36 -51.75 34.30
N LEU A 186 -59.53 -52.63 34.86
CA LEU A 186 -59.92 -53.52 35.94
C LEU A 186 -59.12 -53.21 37.22
N PRO A 187 -59.34 -52.05 37.87
CA PRO A 187 -58.64 -51.71 39.10
C PRO A 187 -59.00 -52.67 40.22
N LEU A 188 -58.02 -52.94 41.08
CA LEU A 188 -58.12 -53.75 42.28
C LEU A 188 -57.66 -52.93 43.49
N PRO A 189 -58.22 -53.16 44.68
CA PRO A 189 -57.75 -52.49 45.89
C PRO A 189 -56.34 -52.99 46.28
N ALA A 190 -55.50 -52.08 46.75
CA ALA A 190 -54.14 -52.38 47.18
C ALA A 190 -53.82 -51.74 48.55
N GLU A 191 -52.94 -52.40 49.30
CA GLU A 191 -52.37 -51.90 50.54
C GLU A 191 -50.88 -51.60 50.37
N GLY A 192 -50.45 -50.51 50.98
CA GLY A 192 -49.07 -50.05 51.00
C GLY A 192 -49.00 -48.57 51.34
N THR A 193 -47.79 -48.03 51.52
CA THR A 193 -47.57 -46.62 51.84
C THR A 193 -46.42 -46.08 51.00
N ALA A 194 -46.48 -44.77 50.69
CA ALA A 194 -45.36 -44.08 50.05
C ALA A 194 -44.16 -44.00 51.01
N PRO A 195 -42.92 -43.95 50.49
CA PRO A 195 -41.74 -43.74 51.32
C PRO A 195 -41.83 -42.48 52.19
N ASP A 196 -41.13 -42.49 53.33
CA ASP A 196 -41.09 -41.34 54.24
C ASP A 196 -40.73 -40.03 53.50
N GLY A 197 -41.55 -39.00 53.70
CA GLY A 197 -41.40 -37.70 53.05
C GLY A 197 -42.14 -37.53 51.71
N TYR A 198 -42.81 -38.58 51.22
CA TYR A 198 -43.65 -38.56 50.01
C TYR A 198 -45.10 -38.93 50.33
N ASP A 199 -46.04 -38.52 49.48
CA ASP A 199 -47.48 -38.68 49.72
C ASP A 199 -48.13 -39.78 48.86
N THR A 200 -47.59 -39.98 47.64
CA THR A 200 -48.03 -41.00 46.69
C THR A 200 -46.80 -41.72 46.11
N VAL A 201 -46.89 -43.01 45.83
CA VAL A 201 -45.89 -43.78 45.09
C VAL A 201 -46.55 -44.63 44.01
N VAL A 202 -46.05 -44.53 42.78
CA VAL A 202 -46.35 -45.46 41.69
C VAL A 202 -45.31 -46.57 41.72
N VAL A 203 -45.74 -47.82 41.84
CA VAL A 203 -44.88 -49.00 41.90
C VAL A 203 -45.07 -49.80 40.62
N LEU A 204 -43.97 -50.04 39.90
CA LEU A 204 -43.95 -50.67 38.59
C LEU A 204 -43.00 -51.87 38.62
N PRO A 205 -43.49 -53.09 38.94
CA PRO A 205 -42.75 -54.31 38.69
C PRO A 205 -42.47 -54.43 37.18
N LEU A 206 -41.20 -54.49 36.81
CA LEU A 206 -40.75 -54.50 35.43
C LEU A 206 -40.98 -55.90 34.83
N ARG A 207 -41.65 -55.96 33.67
CA ARG A 207 -42.16 -57.23 33.13
C ARG A 207 -41.06 -58.19 32.65
N ASP A 208 -39.97 -57.62 32.11
CA ASP A 208 -38.87 -58.33 31.46
C ASP A 208 -37.62 -57.43 31.37
N THR A 209 -36.51 -57.99 30.88
CA THR A 209 -35.23 -57.28 30.68
C THR A 209 -35.37 -56.08 29.74
N ALA A 210 -36.24 -56.13 28.72
CA ALA A 210 -36.40 -55.01 27.79
C ALA A 210 -37.10 -53.81 28.45
N ALA A 211 -38.01 -54.05 29.40
CA ALA A 211 -38.61 -53.04 30.24
C ALA A 211 -37.61 -52.45 31.24
N GLU A 212 -36.71 -53.27 31.80
CA GLU A 212 -35.60 -52.83 32.65
C GLU A 212 -34.63 -51.92 31.89
N ASP A 213 -34.12 -52.37 30.73
CA ASP A 213 -33.25 -51.57 29.88
C ASP A 213 -33.90 -50.23 29.47
N LEU A 214 -35.22 -50.23 29.22
CA LEU A 214 -35.97 -49.01 28.90
C LEU A 214 -36.06 -48.07 30.11
N ALA A 215 -36.39 -48.59 31.29
CA ALA A 215 -36.46 -47.80 32.52
C ALA A 215 -35.10 -47.15 32.83
N GLU A 216 -34.00 -47.91 32.74
CA GLU A 216 -32.64 -47.40 32.95
C GLU A 216 -32.28 -46.28 31.97
N ARG A 217 -32.55 -46.46 30.67
CA ARG A 217 -32.32 -45.41 29.66
C ARG A 217 -33.11 -44.14 29.95
N LEU A 218 -34.38 -44.27 30.32
CA LEU A 218 -35.23 -43.11 30.62
C LEU A 218 -34.78 -42.39 31.90
N LEU A 219 -34.34 -43.10 32.93
CA LEU A 219 -33.77 -42.52 34.14
C LEU A 219 -32.43 -41.81 33.84
N ALA A 220 -31.59 -42.39 33.00
CA ALA A 220 -30.34 -41.77 32.55
C ALA A 220 -30.57 -40.49 31.73
N SER A 221 -31.69 -40.41 31.00
CA SER A 221 -32.05 -39.25 30.17
C SER A 221 -32.61 -38.04 30.95
N VAL A 222 -32.78 -38.14 32.27
CA VAL A 222 -33.23 -37.02 33.10
C VAL A 222 -32.16 -35.91 33.08
N ASP A 223 -32.57 -34.74 32.63
CA ASP A 223 -31.74 -33.54 32.53
C ASP A 223 -32.48 -32.28 33.04
N ASP A 224 -31.80 -31.14 32.95
CA ASP A 224 -32.29 -29.81 33.34
C ASP A 224 -33.65 -29.46 32.72
N SER A 225 -33.92 -29.93 31.50
CA SER A 225 -35.14 -29.56 30.76
C SER A 225 -36.40 -29.95 31.51
N LEU A 226 -36.36 -31.03 32.31
CA LEU A 226 -37.53 -31.52 33.03
C LEU A 226 -37.95 -30.55 34.15
N LEU A 227 -36.99 -29.97 34.87
CA LEU A 227 -37.22 -28.95 35.91
C LEU A 227 -37.51 -27.56 35.32
N LEU A 228 -37.00 -27.25 34.12
CA LEU A 228 -37.37 -26.04 33.39
C LEU A 228 -38.81 -26.11 32.85
N THR A 229 -39.20 -27.30 32.38
CA THR A 229 -40.54 -27.57 31.82
C THR A 229 -41.62 -27.62 32.89
N LEU A 230 -41.30 -28.19 34.06
CA LEU A 230 -42.26 -28.44 35.13
C LEU A 230 -41.90 -27.60 36.36
N PRO A 231 -42.20 -26.28 36.37
CA PRO A 231 -41.84 -25.39 37.47
C PRO A 231 -42.52 -25.77 38.81
N GLY A 232 -43.56 -26.62 38.77
CA GLY A 232 -44.17 -27.20 39.96
C GLY A 232 -43.29 -28.21 40.71
N LEU A 233 -42.18 -28.67 40.11
CA LEU A 233 -41.17 -29.51 40.75
C LEU A 233 -39.94 -28.70 41.13
N ALA A 234 -39.51 -28.82 42.39
CA ALA A 234 -38.28 -28.22 42.90
C ALA A 234 -37.14 -29.24 43.03
N GLU A 235 -37.44 -30.53 43.12
CA GLU A 235 -36.45 -31.59 43.30
C GLU A 235 -36.83 -32.86 42.55
N ILE A 236 -35.86 -33.46 41.85
CA ILE A 236 -35.95 -34.80 41.28
C ILE A 236 -34.78 -35.63 41.80
N VAL A 237 -35.10 -36.74 42.46
CA VAL A 237 -34.12 -37.72 42.94
C VAL A 237 -34.20 -38.95 42.05
N VAL A 238 -33.09 -39.36 41.46
CA VAL A 238 -32.95 -40.58 40.67
C VAL A 238 -32.01 -41.52 41.41
N GLU A 239 -32.48 -42.71 41.76
CA GLU A 239 -31.69 -43.74 42.44
C GLU A 239 -31.67 -45.00 41.58
N THR A 240 -30.50 -45.38 41.09
CA THR A 240 -30.29 -46.62 40.31
C THR A 240 -29.24 -47.51 40.94
N PRO A 241 -29.27 -48.83 40.68
CA PRO A 241 -28.29 -49.76 41.26
C PRO A 241 -26.85 -49.44 40.87
N GLU A 242 -26.62 -49.07 39.61
CA GLU A 242 -25.28 -48.75 39.08
C GLU A 242 -24.86 -47.30 39.36
N GLY A 243 -25.80 -46.36 39.31
CA GLY A 243 -25.53 -44.91 39.38
C GLY A 243 -25.61 -44.31 40.78
N GLY A 244 -26.06 -45.06 41.78
CA GLY A 244 -26.30 -44.54 43.12
C GLY A 244 -27.42 -43.49 43.14
N VAL A 245 -27.33 -42.51 44.06
CA VAL A 245 -28.34 -41.44 44.21
C VAL A 245 -27.88 -40.17 43.51
N ARG A 246 -28.62 -39.75 42.47
CA ARG A 246 -28.50 -38.46 41.79
C ARG A 246 -29.66 -37.54 42.19
N THR A 247 -29.39 -36.27 42.46
CA THR A 247 -30.41 -35.28 42.81
C THR A 247 -30.27 -34.05 41.94
N LEU A 248 -31.35 -33.63 41.29
CA LEU A 248 -31.47 -32.36 40.58
C LEU A 248 -32.36 -31.43 41.41
N ARG A 249 -31.88 -30.22 41.70
CA ARG A 249 -32.66 -29.19 42.43
C ARG A 249 -32.79 -27.93 41.61
N ARG A 250 -34.01 -27.39 41.58
CA ARG A 250 -34.34 -26.11 40.97
C ARG A 250 -34.36 -25.03 42.04
N SER A 251 -33.67 -23.93 41.80
CA SER A 251 -33.80 -22.68 42.54
C SER A 251 -33.81 -21.48 41.60
N GLU A 252 -34.20 -20.31 42.10
CA GLU A 252 -34.16 -19.04 41.37
C GLU A 252 -33.32 -18.06 42.18
N ASP A 253 -32.35 -17.41 41.52
CA ASP A 253 -31.38 -16.52 42.15
C ASP A 253 -30.85 -15.52 41.12
N ASP A 254 -30.79 -14.23 41.48
CA ASP A 254 -30.28 -13.14 40.64
C ASP A 254 -30.81 -13.11 39.18
N GLY A 255 -32.10 -13.44 38.98
CA GLY A 255 -32.72 -13.47 37.66
C GLY A 255 -32.36 -14.69 36.79
N TYR A 256 -31.69 -15.69 37.37
CA TYR A 256 -31.41 -16.97 36.74
C TYR A 256 -32.18 -18.10 37.40
N VAL A 257 -32.60 -19.08 36.60
CA VAL A 257 -32.99 -20.40 37.10
C VAL A 257 -31.72 -21.22 37.27
N ARG A 258 -31.48 -21.73 38.48
CA ARG A 258 -30.31 -22.55 38.80
C ARG A 258 -30.74 -24.00 38.98
N ILE A 259 -30.02 -24.90 38.32
CA ILE A 259 -30.21 -26.34 38.44
C ILE A 259 -28.94 -26.95 39.00
N ASP A 260 -29.03 -27.42 40.24
CA ASP A 260 -27.96 -28.14 40.91
C ASP A 260 -28.13 -29.64 40.65
N ASP A 261 -27.29 -30.23 39.81
CA ASP A 261 -27.24 -31.67 39.57
C ASP A 261 -26.05 -32.29 40.32
N SER A 262 -26.35 -33.21 41.23
CA SER A 262 -25.32 -33.87 42.02
C SER A 262 -24.37 -34.74 41.19
N ALA A 263 -24.77 -35.16 39.98
CA ALA A 263 -23.89 -35.91 39.06
C ALA A 263 -22.82 -35.03 38.41
N THR A 264 -23.08 -33.73 38.25
CA THR A 264 -22.17 -32.74 37.67
C THR A 264 -21.75 -31.68 38.69
N ALA A 265 -21.75 -32.01 39.99
CA ALA A 265 -21.48 -31.06 41.05
C ALA A 265 -20.11 -30.34 40.92
N SER A 266 -19.13 -30.97 40.25
CA SER A 266 -17.84 -30.36 39.92
C SER A 266 -17.93 -29.21 38.92
N ASP A 267 -18.95 -29.20 38.06
CA ASP A 267 -19.20 -28.17 37.04
C ASP A 267 -19.89 -26.94 37.64
N GLY A 268 -20.33 -27.02 38.90
CA GLY A 268 -21.16 -26.02 39.56
C GLY A 268 -22.64 -26.07 39.13
N ALA A 269 -23.44 -25.15 39.68
CA ALA A 269 -24.86 -25.04 39.33
C ALA A 269 -25.03 -24.64 37.87
N HIS A 270 -25.88 -25.34 37.12
CA HIS A 270 -26.23 -24.95 35.76
C HIS A 270 -27.14 -23.72 35.82
N ARG A 271 -26.69 -22.60 35.25
CA ARG A 271 -27.42 -21.33 35.26
C ARG A 271 -28.16 -21.14 33.96
N TRP A 272 -29.44 -20.84 34.04
CA TRP A 272 -30.32 -20.62 32.89
C TRP A 272 -30.95 -19.24 32.99
N ARG A 273 -30.79 -18.44 31.93
CA ARG A 273 -31.61 -17.24 31.75
C ARG A 273 -32.91 -17.64 31.08
N THR A 274 -34.02 -17.20 31.65
CA THR A 274 -35.34 -17.57 31.14
C THR A 274 -36.23 -16.35 30.96
N VAL A 275 -37.01 -16.34 29.89
CA VAL A 275 -38.15 -15.43 29.72
C VAL A 275 -39.40 -16.27 29.56
N THR A 276 -40.49 -15.89 30.23
CA THR A 276 -41.76 -16.62 30.15
C THR A 276 -42.90 -15.66 29.87
N HIS A 277 -43.63 -15.94 28.81
CA HIS A 277 -44.88 -15.27 28.45
C HIS A 277 -46.04 -16.23 28.59
N GLY A 278 -47.22 -15.70 28.87
CA GLY A 278 -48.44 -16.49 28.87
C GLY A 278 -49.67 -15.60 28.99
N GLY A 279 -50.83 -16.18 28.68
CA GLY A 279 -52.07 -15.41 28.69
C GLY A 279 -53.27 -16.22 28.24
N PRO A 280 -54.45 -15.60 28.17
CA PRO A 280 -55.63 -16.23 27.60
C PRO A 280 -55.48 -16.43 26.08
N ILE A 281 -56.09 -17.49 25.55
CA ILE A 281 -56.21 -17.76 24.10
C ILE A 281 -57.56 -17.25 23.61
N GLU A 282 -57.56 -16.49 22.51
CA GLU A 282 -58.80 -16.06 21.87
C GLU A 282 -59.60 -17.24 21.30
N PRO A 283 -60.93 -17.31 21.53
CA PRO A 283 -61.75 -18.46 21.11
C PRO A 283 -61.65 -18.79 19.60
N GLU A 284 -61.41 -17.78 18.76
CA GLU A 284 -61.25 -17.92 17.31
C GLU A 284 -60.06 -18.83 16.94
N LEU A 285 -58.94 -18.73 17.65
CA LEU A 285 -57.74 -19.55 17.43
C LEU A 285 -57.97 -21.03 17.79
N LEU A 286 -59.00 -21.32 18.58
CA LEU A 286 -59.33 -22.65 19.06
C LEU A 286 -60.45 -23.34 18.27
N LYS A 287 -61.01 -22.69 17.23
CA LYS A 287 -62.18 -23.19 16.48
C LYS A 287 -62.02 -24.60 15.93
N ASP A 288 -60.82 -24.90 15.43
CA ASP A 288 -60.49 -26.19 14.81
C ASP A 288 -59.95 -27.21 15.82
N ARG A 289 -59.99 -26.90 17.12
CA ARG A 289 -59.47 -27.77 18.18
C ARG A 289 -60.56 -28.63 18.84
N PRO A 290 -60.20 -29.84 19.32
CA PRO A 290 -61.10 -30.68 20.12
C PRO A 290 -61.73 -29.93 21.30
N VAL A 291 -62.95 -30.32 21.70
CA VAL A 291 -63.72 -29.66 22.80
C VAL A 291 -62.89 -29.57 24.08
N GLU A 292 -62.16 -30.63 24.41
CA GLU A 292 -61.34 -30.73 25.61
C GLU A 292 -60.19 -29.72 25.63
N GLU A 293 -59.66 -29.36 24.47
CA GLU A 293 -58.60 -28.34 24.34
C GLU A 293 -59.19 -26.93 24.37
N ARG A 294 -60.40 -26.74 23.83
CA ARG A 294 -61.12 -25.45 23.92
C ARG A 294 -61.46 -25.04 25.35
N LEU A 295 -61.60 -26.01 26.25
CA LEU A 295 -61.82 -25.78 27.69
C LEU A 295 -60.56 -25.33 28.43
N ARG A 296 -59.41 -25.18 27.74
CA ARG A 296 -58.14 -24.71 28.29
C ARG A 296 -57.64 -23.48 27.52
N PRO A 297 -58.30 -22.32 27.67
CA PRO A 297 -58.03 -21.13 26.86
C PRO A 297 -56.82 -20.36 27.41
N HIS A 298 -55.69 -21.03 27.66
CA HIS A 298 -54.47 -20.39 28.15
C HIS A 298 -53.26 -20.92 27.39
N TRP A 299 -52.31 -20.04 27.13
CA TRP A 299 -51.04 -20.38 26.51
C TRP A 299 -49.86 -19.95 27.38
N SER A 300 -48.73 -20.60 27.16
CA SER A 300 -47.44 -20.21 27.72
C SER A 300 -46.31 -20.48 26.72
N VAL A 301 -45.29 -19.63 26.73
CA VAL A 301 -44.03 -19.81 26.02
C VAL A 301 -42.90 -19.42 26.96
N THR A 302 -41.90 -20.29 27.08
CA THR A 302 -40.67 -20.07 27.83
C THR A 302 -39.49 -20.33 26.94
N TRP A 303 -38.59 -19.35 26.84
CA TRP A 303 -37.24 -19.58 26.34
C TRP A 303 -36.28 -19.72 27.50
N ALA A 304 -35.35 -20.66 27.39
CA ALA A 304 -34.28 -20.86 28.36
C ALA A 304 -32.92 -20.99 27.65
N VAL A 305 -31.95 -20.18 28.05
CA VAL A 305 -30.58 -20.20 27.52
C VAL A 305 -29.62 -20.47 28.68
N PRO A 306 -28.77 -21.49 28.61
CA PRO A 306 -27.77 -21.70 29.64
C PRO A 306 -26.67 -20.65 29.51
N VAL A 307 -26.12 -20.22 30.63
CA VAL A 307 -25.02 -19.25 30.68
C VAL A 307 -23.86 -19.81 31.51
N ASP A 308 -22.66 -19.31 31.25
CA ASP A 308 -21.50 -19.61 32.08
C ASP A 308 -21.43 -18.74 33.35
N THR A 309 -20.29 -18.78 34.05
CA THR A 309 -20.07 -18.02 35.28
C THR A 309 -20.09 -16.51 35.04
N GLU A 310 -19.67 -16.05 33.86
CA GLU A 310 -19.62 -14.62 33.49
C GLU A 310 -20.93 -14.11 32.87
N GLY A 311 -21.87 -15.02 32.59
CA GLY A 311 -23.17 -14.69 32.00
C GLY A 311 -23.18 -14.75 30.48
N ALA A 312 -22.11 -15.24 29.85
CA ALA A 312 -22.08 -15.46 28.41
C ALA A 312 -22.96 -16.67 28.03
N PRO A 313 -23.70 -16.62 26.90
CA PRO A 313 -24.57 -17.70 26.48
C PRO A 313 -23.77 -18.97 26.13
N ARG A 314 -24.39 -20.12 26.38
CA ARG A 314 -23.87 -21.44 26.03
C ARG A 314 -24.93 -22.20 25.23
N TYR A 315 -24.51 -23.21 24.48
CA TYR A 315 -25.46 -24.08 23.79
C TYR A 315 -26.15 -25.03 24.79
N PRO A 316 -27.49 -25.21 24.74
CA PRO A 316 -28.19 -26.19 25.56
C PRO A 316 -27.62 -27.60 25.44
N ARG A 317 -27.34 -28.25 26.57
CA ARG A 317 -26.96 -29.67 26.63
C ARG A 317 -28.16 -30.61 26.45
N THR A 318 -29.37 -30.07 26.48
CA THR A 318 -30.63 -30.80 26.32
C THR A 318 -30.82 -31.22 24.87
N THR A 319 -31.73 -32.17 24.63
CA THR A 319 -32.09 -32.57 23.26
C THR A 319 -32.60 -31.35 22.47
N PRO A 320 -32.07 -31.05 21.27
CA PRO A 320 -32.38 -29.82 20.54
C PRO A 320 -33.71 -29.96 19.79
N VAL A 321 -34.81 -30.02 20.54
CA VAL A 321 -36.19 -30.12 20.05
C VAL A 321 -37.08 -29.10 20.75
N VAL A 322 -38.24 -28.83 20.18
CA VAL A 322 -39.27 -28.01 20.83
C VAL A 322 -39.96 -28.82 21.93
N HIS A 323 -40.23 -28.20 23.07
CA HIS A 323 -40.90 -28.81 24.22
C HIS A 323 -42.36 -28.35 24.29
N ALA A 324 -43.32 -29.28 24.33
CA ALA A 324 -44.75 -28.94 24.37
C ALA A 324 -45.64 -29.81 25.28
N PRO A 325 -45.51 -29.71 26.61
CA PRO A 325 -44.37 -29.18 27.37
C PRO A 325 -43.21 -30.19 27.40
N THR A 326 -43.42 -31.44 26.97
CA THR A 326 -42.39 -32.49 26.89
C THR A 326 -41.62 -32.41 25.57
N PRO A 327 -40.43 -33.03 25.47
CA PRO A 327 -39.73 -33.16 24.19
C PRO A 327 -40.65 -33.69 23.08
N THR A 328 -40.71 -32.95 21.97
CA THR A 328 -41.39 -33.35 20.73
C THR A 328 -40.38 -33.91 19.73
N ASP A 329 -40.86 -34.39 18.58
CA ASP A 329 -39.99 -34.81 17.48
C ASP A 329 -39.64 -33.62 16.54
N GLU A 330 -40.01 -32.39 16.90
CA GLU A 330 -39.69 -31.18 16.13
C GLU A 330 -38.27 -30.67 16.46
N PRO A 331 -37.32 -30.72 15.52
CA PRO A 331 -35.97 -30.24 15.75
C PRO A 331 -35.95 -28.72 15.94
N LEU A 332 -35.14 -28.26 16.88
CA LEU A 332 -34.89 -26.84 17.16
C LEU A 332 -33.41 -26.56 16.94
N GLY A 333 -33.10 -25.71 15.97
CA GLY A 333 -31.71 -25.29 15.72
C GLY A 333 -31.38 -23.91 16.27
N ILE A 334 -32.33 -23.27 16.95
CA ILE A 334 -32.10 -22.03 17.70
C ILE A 334 -31.29 -22.41 18.95
N PRO A 335 -30.24 -21.65 19.33
CA PRO A 335 -29.32 -21.97 20.43
C PRO A 335 -29.95 -21.73 21.82
N ALA A 336 -31.19 -22.18 22.01
CA ALA A 336 -31.99 -22.01 23.21
C ALA A 336 -33.01 -23.15 23.32
N LEU A 337 -33.48 -23.44 24.54
CA LEU A 337 -34.59 -24.36 24.78
C LEU A 337 -35.92 -23.60 24.67
N LEU A 338 -36.83 -24.08 23.83
CA LEU A 338 -38.20 -23.56 23.71
C LEU A 338 -39.19 -24.50 24.37
N ILE A 339 -39.90 -24.04 25.40
CA ILE A 339 -41.02 -24.75 26.03
C ILE A 339 -42.29 -23.95 25.74
N ALA A 340 -43.23 -24.50 24.99
CA ALA A 340 -44.43 -23.81 24.56
C ALA A 340 -45.67 -24.70 24.64
N SER A 341 -46.82 -24.13 24.95
CA SER A 341 -48.12 -24.84 24.97
C SER A 341 -48.65 -25.12 23.55
N LEU A 342 -47.81 -25.65 22.66
CA LEU A 342 -48.15 -25.93 21.27
C LEU A 342 -49.22 -27.02 21.17
N PRO A 343 -50.22 -26.86 20.28
CA PRO A 343 -51.27 -27.85 20.11
C PRO A 343 -50.70 -29.10 19.45
N LEU A 344 -50.58 -30.21 20.17
CA LEU A 344 -50.04 -31.45 19.61
C LEU A 344 -51.05 -32.25 18.77
N ASP A 345 -50.54 -33.09 17.88
CA ASP A 345 -51.28 -34.12 17.14
C ASP A 345 -51.72 -35.29 18.03
N THR A 346 -52.41 -36.29 17.45
CA THR A 346 -52.90 -37.45 18.21
C THR A 346 -51.78 -38.32 18.77
N ALA A 347 -50.63 -38.40 18.08
CA ALA A 347 -49.44 -39.12 18.53
C ALA A 347 -48.65 -38.35 19.60
N ARG A 348 -48.96 -37.07 19.80
CA ARG A 348 -48.31 -36.11 20.69
C ARG A 348 -46.83 -35.87 20.36
N ARG A 349 -46.44 -36.05 19.11
CA ARG A 349 -45.05 -35.96 18.66
C ARG A 349 -44.79 -34.72 17.84
N HIS A 350 -45.82 -34.20 17.18
CA HIS A 350 -45.74 -33.03 16.33
C HIS A 350 -46.81 -32.01 16.69
N PRO A 351 -46.51 -30.71 16.72
CA PRO A 351 -47.49 -29.65 16.73
C PRO A 351 -48.40 -29.72 15.49
N ALA A 352 -49.69 -29.67 15.72
CA ALA A 352 -50.68 -29.58 14.67
C ALA A 352 -50.59 -28.19 13.99
N PRO A 353 -50.53 -28.13 12.65
CA PRO A 353 -50.51 -26.86 11.94
C PRO A 353 -51.84 -26.11 12.12
N GLY A 354 -51.79 -24.77 12.10
CA GLY A 354 -52.96 -23.91 12.11
C GLY A 354 -52.79 -22.63 12.95
N PRO A 355 -53.85 -21.82 13.07
CA PRO A 355 -53.78 -20.46 13.61
C PRO A 355 -53.22 -20.35 15.02
N LEU A 356 -53.46 -21.35 15.89
CA LEU A 356 -52.91 -21.37 17.24
C LEU A 356 -51.38 -21.58 17.23
N THR A 357 -50.87 -22.45 16.36
CA THR A 357 -49.42 -22.66 16.22
C THR A 357 -48.76 -21.40 15.67
N ASP A 358 -49.35 -20.77 14.65
CA ASP A 358 -48.83 -19.52 14.08
C ASP A 358 -48.81 -18.39 15.12
N PHE A 359 -49.88 -18.27 15.93
CA PHE A 359 -49.94 -17.34 17.06
C PHE A 359 -48.81 -17.59 18.06
N LEU A 360 -48.57 -18.85 18.45
CA LEU A 360 -47.52 -19.20 19.41
C LEU A 360 -46.12 -18.98 18.86
N VAL A 361 -45.89 -19.18 17.55
CA VAL A 361 -44.63 -18.82 16.88
C VAL A 361 -44.36 -17.32 17.02
N GLN A 362 -45.37 -16.46 16.79
CA GLN A 362 -45.21 -15.02 16.95
C GLN A 362 -44.93 -14.64 18.41
N ARG A 363 -45.62 -15.25 19.38
CA ARG A 363 -45.36 -15.01 20.81
C ARG A 363 -44.01 -15.52 21.27
N ALA A 364 -43.54 -16.63 20.72
CA ALA A 364 -42.19 -17.14 20.96
C ALA A 364 -41.14 -16.18 20.40
N ALA A 365 -41.35 -15.61 19.22
CA ALA A 365 -40.44 -14.64 18.65
C ALA A 365 -40.41 -13.32 19.45
N ASP A 366 -41.56 -12.83 19.93
CA ASP A 366 -41.64 -11.67 20.83
C ASP A 366 -40.84 -11.94 22.12
N ALA A 367 -41.05 -13.09 22.76
CA ALA A 367 -40.33 -13.47 23.98
C ALA A 367 -38.82 -13.61 23.73
N TYR A 368 -38.41 -14.19 22.59
CA TYR A 368 -36.99 -14.30 22.25
C TYR A 368 -36.32 -12.94 22.06
N ALA A 369 -37.02 -11.99 21.43
CA ALA A 369 -36.53 -10.62 21.27
C ALA A 369 -36.34 -9.92 22.63
N GLU A 370 -37.29 -10.09 23.56
CA GLU A 370 -37.17 -9.59 24.94
C GLU A 370 -35.98 -10.22 25.69
N LEU A 371 -35.78 -11.53 25.55
CA LEU A 371 -34.65 -12.23 26.15
C LEU A 371 -33.30 -11.62 25.75
N LEU A 372 -33.16 -11.24 24.48
CA LEU A 372 -31.95 -10.59 23.97
C LEU A 372 -31.88 -9.11 24.38
N ALA A 373 -33.01 -8.40 24.41
CA ALA A 373 -33.08 -7.00 24.84
C ALA A 373 -32.62 -6.80 26.30
N ASP A 374 -33.02 -7.73 27.18
CA ASP A 374 -32.70 -7.69 28.61
C ASP A 374 -31.38 -8.40 28.93
N TRP A 375 -30.58 -8.76 27.91
CA TRP A 375 -29.38 -9.55 28.11
C TRP A 375 -28.25 -8.75 28.78
N GLN A 376 -27.82 -9.17 29.98
CA GLN A 376 -26.69 -8.57 30.71
C GLN A 376 -25.68 -9.61 31.23
N PRO A 377 -24.36 -9.38 31.19
CA PRO A 377 -23.70 -8.26 30.51
C PRO A 377 -23.82 -8.40 28.99
N VAL A 378 -23.81 -7.27 28.29
CA VAL A 378 -23.80 -7.23 26.82
C VAL A 378 -22.36 -7.43 26.34
N THR A 379 -22.10 -8.57 25.71
CA THR A 379 -20.78 -8.93 25.17
C THR A 379 -20.90 -9.46 23.74
N THR A 380 -19.78 -9.62 23.05
CA THR A 380 -19.76 -10.19 21.69
C THR A 380 -20.29 -11.63 21.63
N ALA A 381 -20.33 -12.35 22.75
CA ALA A 381 -20.88 -13.70 22.83
C ALA A 381 -22.41 -13.75 22.60
N THR A 382 -23.13 -12.65 22.79
CA THR A 382 -24.57 -12.56 22.47
C THR A 382 -24.88 -12.83 21.00
N LEU A 383 -23.90 -12.64 20.10
CA LEU A 383 -24.02 -13.03 18.69
C LEU A 383 -24.27 -14.52 18.52
N ASP A 384 -23.78 -15.37 19.43
CA ASP A 384 -24.01 -16.82 19.37
C ASP A 384 -25.49 -17.20 19.55
N LEU A 385 -26.34 -16.26 19.97
CA LEU A 385 -27.79 -16.41 20.06
C LEU A 385 -28.51 -16.12 18.73
N VAL A 386 -27.86 -15.48 17.77
CA VAL A 386 -28.49 -15.17 16.49
C VAL A 386 -28.74 -16.46 15.71
N PRO A 387 -30.01 -16.80 15.40
CA PRO A 387 -30.27 -17.99 14.64
C PRO A 387 -29.78 -17.86 13.20
N GLY A 388 -29.14 -18.90 12.66
CA GLY A 388 -28.86 -18.97 11.23
C GLY A 388 -30.12 -18.95 10.34
N PRO A 389 -29.97 -18.66 9.04
CA PRO A 389 -31.11 -18.38 8.14
C PRO A 389 -31.91 -19.62 7.70
N LEU A 390 -31.38 -20.83 7.89
CA LEU A 390 -32.03 -22.07 7.46
C LEU A 390 -32.55 -22.86 8.66
N GLY A 391 -33.85 -23.20 8.62
CA GLY A 391 -34.50 -24.05 9.61
C GLY A 391 -34.20 -25.54 9.43
N LYS A 392 -34.21 -26.30 10.53
CA LYS A 392 -34.11 -27.77 10.55
C LYS A 392 -35.44 -28.49 10.28
N GLY A 393 -36.54 -27.73 10.27
CA GLY A 393 -37.90 -28.19 9.98
C GLY A 393 -38.86 -27.00 9.79
N PRO A 394 -40.14 -27.24 9.43
CA PRO A 394 -41.09 -26.16 9.16
C PRO A 394 -41.32 -25.22 10.35
N LEU A 395 -41.46 -25.78 11.56
CA LEU A 395 -41.65 -24.99 12.78
C LEU A 395 -40.41 -24.17 13.16
N ASP A 396 -39.22 -24.79 13.10
CA ASP A 396 -37.94 -24.10 13.32
C ASP A 396 -37.73 -22.97 12.29
N GLY A 397 -38.08 -23.21 11.03
CA GLY A 397 -38.05 -22.19 9.98
C GLY A 397 -38.95 -20.99 10.29
N ALA A 398 -40.22 -21.25 10.65
CA ALA A 398 -41.16 -20.20 11.01
C ALA A 398 -40.74 -19.40 12.26
N LEU A 399 -40.17 -20.07 13.27
CA LEU A 399 -39.62 -19.42 14.46
C LEU A 399 -38.44 -18.51 14.10
N ARG A 400 -37.50 -19.00 13.28
CA ARG A 400 -36.34 -18.21 12.84
C ARG A 400 -36.74 -16.98 12.05
N GLU A 401 -37.62 -17.13 11.08
CA GLU A 401 -38.14 -16.02 10.28
C GLU A 401 -38.76 -14.95 11.20
N ALA A 402 -39.66 -15.37 12.09
CA ALA A 402 -40.29 -14.47 13.04
C ALA A 402 -39.29 -13.79 14.00
N ILE A 403 -38.25 -14.50 14.45
CA ILE A 403 -37.19 -13.93 15.31
C ILE A 403 -36.35 -12.93 14.52
N LEU A 404 -35.86 -13.30 13.33
CA LEU A 404 -35.00 -12.48 12.49
C LEU A 404 -35.71 -11.21 12.00
N ASP A 405 -37.03 -11.21 11.88
CA ASP A 405 -37.82 -10.00 11.61
C ASP A 405 -37.79 -8.97 12.76
N ARG A 406 -37.60 -9.43 14.00
CA ARG A 406 -37.61 -8.61 15.22
C ARG A 406 -36.22 -8.13 15.62
N LEU A 407 -35.21 -9.01 15.52
CA LEU A 407 -33.85 -8.73 16.00
C LEU A 407 -33.23 -7.42 15.49
N PRO A 408 -33.46 -6.95 14.25
CA PRO A 408 -32.90 -5.69 13.78
C PRO A 408 -33.20 -4.46 14.66
N ARG A 409 -34.28 -4.51 15.45
CA ARG A 409 -34.73 -3.43 16.34
C ARG A 409 -34.42 -3.68 17.82
N VAL A 410 -33.80 -4.81 18.15
CA VAL A 410 -33.45 -5.21 19.52
C VAL A 410 -32.03 -4.74 19.82
N ALA A 411 -31.82 -4.01 20.92
CA ALA A 411 -30.49 -3.60 21.34
C ALA A 411 -29.84 -4.73 22.16
N PHE A 412 -28.91 -5.46 21.56
CA PHE A 412 -28.21 -6.57 22.23
C PHE A 412 -26.76 -6.76 21.77
N LEU A 413 -26.29 -5.98 20.78
CA LEU A 413 -24.92 -6.06 20.29
C LEU A 413 -24.00 -5.20 21.15
N ALA A 414 -22.82 -5.71 21.50
CA ALA A 414 -21.83 -4.92 22.21
C ALA A 414 -21.24 -3.84 21.28
N PRO A 415 -21.29 -2.54 21.65
CA PRO A 415 -20.53 -1.49 20.96
C PRO A 415 -19.03 -1.66 21.20
N ALA A 416 -18.22 -1.12 20.29
CA ALA A 416 -16.75 -1.07 20.42
C ALA A 416 -16.31 -0.22 21.63
N ALA A 417 -17.00 0.89 21.88
CA ALA A 417 -16.81 1.77 23.03
C ALA A 417 -18.11 1.88 23.84
N PRO A 418 -18.37 0.96 24.79
CA PRO A 418 -19.59 1.01 25.60
C PRO A 418 -19.62 2.23 26.52
N SER A 419 -20.79 2.86 26.62
CA SER A 419 -21.06 3.99 27.52
C SER A 419 -22.34 3.76 28.33
N GLU A 420 -22.56 4.54 29.39
CA GLU A 420 -23.81 4.46 30.16
C GLU A 420 -25.05 4.80 29.30
N GLU A 421 -24.89 5.67 28.30
CA GLU A 421 -25.98 6.09 27.40
C GLU A 421 -26.23 5.08 26.27
N LEU A 422 -25.22 4.29 25.91
CA LEU A 422 -25.27 3.32 24.82
C LEU A 422 -24.65 1.97 25.24
N PRO A 423 -25.30 1.22 26.15
CA PRO A 423 -24.77 -0.06 26.64
C PRO A 423 -24.88 -1.19 25.61
N ALA A 424 -25.74 -1.03 24.59
CA ALA A 424 -25.97 -2.00 23.52
C ALA A 424 -26.42 -1.31 22.23
N LEU A 425 -26.07 -1.90 21.10
CA LEU A 425 -26.48 -1.46 19.76
C LEU A 425 -27.60 -2.34 19.20
N ARG A 426 -28.49 -1.70 18.43
CA ARG A 426 -29.42 -2.40 17.57
C ARG A 426 -28.72 -2.79 16.27
N PRO A 427 -29.00 -3.98 15.70
CA PRO A 427 -28.38 -4.36 14.44
C PRO A 427 -28.59 -3.37 13.28
N ILE A 428 -29.75 -2.70 13.22
CA ILE A 428 -30.03 -1.70 12.17
C ILE A 428 -29.18 -0.41 12.29
N GLU A 429 -28.66 -0.14 13.49
CA GLU A 429 -27.82 1.03 13.78
C GLU A 429 -26.33 0.66 13.76
N ALA A 430 -25.99 -0.63 13.83
CA ALA A 430 -24.63 -1.10 14.00
C ALA A 430 -23.86 -1.21 12.67
N GLU A 431 -22.58 -0.87 12.72
CA GLU A 431 -21.65 -0.96 11.61
C GLU A 431 -20.39 -1.71 12.04
N VAL A 432 -19.75 -2.42 11.10
CA VAL A 432 -18.42 -3.01 11.30
C VAL A 432 -17.44 -2.38 10.31
N VAL A 433 -16.27 -1.96 10.81
CA VAL A 433 -15.20 -1.41 9.98
C VAL A 433 -14.34 -2.55 9.44
N GLU A 434 -14.22 -2.66 8.12
CA GLU A 434 -13.39 -3.69 7.48
C GLU A 434 -11.96 -3.20 7.28
N GLY A 435 -10.99 -4.01 7.72
CA GLY A 435 -9.57 -3.72 7.54
C GLY A 435 -8.95 -2.80 8.59
N ALA A 436 -9.63 -2.60 9.73
CA ALA A 436 -9.15 -1.86 10.89
C ALA A 436 -8.74 -2.81 12.03
N GLY A 437 -7.73 -2.43 12.82
CA GLY A 437 -7.34 -3.15 14.04
C GLY A 437 -8.25 -2.82 15.23
N ALA A 438 -8.09 -3.56 16.34
CA ALA A 438 -8.87 -3.31 17.56
C ALA A 438 -8.64 -1.89 18.11
N GLU A 439 -7.38 -1.44 18.17
CA GLU A 439 -7.02 -0.08 18.61
C GLU A 439 -7.61 1.00 17.70
N THR A 440 -7.58 0.80 16.38
CA THR A 440 -8.19 1.73 15.42
C THR A 440 -9.70 1.84 15.63
N VAL A 441 -10.40 0.70 15.79
CA VAL A 441 -11.85 0.68 16.00
C VAL A 441 -12.21 1.33 17.34
N GLU A 442 -11.41 1.14 18.38
CA GLU A 442 -11.60 1.80 19.68
C GLU A 442 -11.53 3.32 19.57
N VAL A 443 -10.51 3.86 18.89
CA VAL A 443 -10.39 5.32 18.67
C VAL A 443 -11.52 5.85 17.79
N LEU A 444 -11.85 5.15 16.69
CA LEU A 444 -12.96 5.53 15.81
C LEU A 444 -14.31 5.51 16.53
N ALA A 445 -14.52 4.58 17.47
CA ALA A 445 -15.76 4.47 18.22
C ALA A 445 -16.03 5.65 19.16
N GLU A 446 -15.00 6.43 19.54
CA GLU A 446 -15.16 7.71 20.26
C GLU A 446 -15.89 8.77 19.41
N VAL A 447 -15.97 8.59 18.09
CA VAL A 447 -16.66 9.50 17.13
C VAL A 447 -17.84 8.81 16.47
N PHE A 448 -17.73 7.51 16.20
CA PHE A 448 -18.74 6.66 15.57
C PHE A 448 -19.27 5.65 16.60
N PRO A 449 -20.22 6.03 17.47
CA PRO A 449 -20.69 5.17 18.57
C PRO A 449 -21.40 3.90 18.10
N THR A 450 -21.75 3.82 16.81
CA THR A 450 -22.41 2.70 16.14
C THR A 450 -21.48 1.56 15.76
N LEU A 451 -20.17 1.68 15.99
CA LEU A 451 -19.20 0.65 15.61
C LEU A 451 -19.26 -0.56 16.55
N LEU A 452 -19.21 -1.75 15.95
CA LEU A 452 -18.98 -3.01 16.65
C LEU A 452 -17.48 -3.25 16.87
N PRO A 453 -17.08 -4.04 17.89
CA PRO A 453 -15.69 -4.43 18.12
C PRO A 453 -15.04 -5.07 16.88
N ALA A 454 -13.73 -4.85 16.72
CA ALA A 454 -12.95 -5.44 15.63
C ALA A 454 -12.90 -6.98 15.70
N GLY A 455 -12.63 -7.63 14.56
CA GLY A 455 -12.48 -9.09 14.46
C GLY A 455 -13.79 -9.85 14.27
N LEU A 456 -14.92 -9.14 14.17
CA LEU A 456 -16.26 -9.74 13.96
C LEU A 456 -16.64 -9.84 12.48
N GLU A 457 -15.85 -9.30 11.55
CA GLU A 457 -16.21 -9.10 10.13
C GLU A 457 -16.58 -10.41 9.41
N ARG A 458 -15.99 -11.53 9.86
CA ARG A 458 -16.17 -12.87 9.29
C ARG A 458 -17.35 -13.65 9.91
N ARG A 459 -17.94 -13.16 10.99
CA ARG A 459 -19.07 -13.81 11.67
C ARG A 459 -20.31 -13.87 10.75
N PRO A 460 -20.88 -15.06 10.48
CA PRO A 460 -22.06 -15.20 9.62
C PRO A 460 -23.33 -14.56 10.21
N GLU A 461 -23.38 -14.36 11.52
CA GLU A 461 -24.51 -13.76 12.23
C GLU A 461 -24.71 -12.30 11.83
N LEU A 462 -23.62 -11.54 11.65
CA LEU A 462 -23.69 -10.15 11.17
C LEU A 462 -24.32 -10.07 9.77
N ARG A 463 -24.04 -11.04 8.89
CA ARG A 463 -24.67 -11.12 7.56
C ARG A 463 -26.16 -11.45 7.66
N THR A 464 -26.53 -12.30 8.62
CA THR A 464 -27.93 -12.68 8.86
C THR A 464 -28.74 -11.50 9.39
N LEU A 465 -28.13 -10.65 10.22
CA LEU A 465 -28.74 -9.43 10.77
C LEU A 465 -28.71 -8.23 9.80
N GLY A 466 -27.97 -8.32 8.69
CA GLY A 466 -27.83 -7.22 7.72
C GLY A 466 -27.00 -6.04 8.21
N ILE A 467 -25.99 -6.29 9.06
CA ILE A 467 -25.11 -5.25 9.62
C ILE A 467 -24.34 -4.53 8.51
N GLY A 468 -24.27 -3.19 8.60
CA GLY A 468 -23.52 -2.34 7.68
C GLY A 468 -22.02 -2.64 7.72
N ARG A 469 -21.39 -2.73 6.55
CA ARG A 469 -19.94 -2.96 6.43
C ARG A 469 -19.32 -1.71 5.82
N VAL A 470 -18.44 -1.07 6.59
CA VAL A 470 -17.79 0.19 6.20
C VAL A 470 -16.33 -0.12 5.92
N PRO A 471 -15.84 0.01 4.67
CA PRO A 471 -14.41 -0.08 4.40
C PRO A 471 -13.64 0.98 5.20
N LEU A 472 -12.42 0.68 5.65
CA LEU A 472 -11.61 1.65 6.39
C LEU A 472 -11.47 3.01 5.67
N THR A 473 -11.34 3.02 4.34
CA THR A 473 -11.27 4.26 3.55
C THR A 473 -12.52 5.13 3.75
N GLU A 474 -13.71 4.54 3.71
CA GLU A 474 -14.96 5.27 3.94
C GLU A 474 -15.07 5.76 5.38
N ALA A 475 -14.62 4.97 6.36
CA ALA A 475 -14.57 5.39 7.77
C ALA A 475 -13.62 6.59 7.97
N VAL A 476 -12.49 6.61 7.26
CA VAL A 476 -11.55 7.74 7.24
C VAL A 476 -12.17 8.97 6.59
N ASP A 477 -12.87 8.83 5.46
CA ASP A 477 -13.53 9.95 4.77
C ASP A 477 -14.61 10.60 5.65
N ARG A 478 -15.33 9.80 6.44
CA ARG A 478 -16.33 10.30 7.42
C ARG A 478 -15.73 11.12 8.56
N LEU A 479 -14.39 11.09 8.76
CA LEU A 479 -13.72 11.94 9.75
C LEU A 479 -13.60 13.40 9.31
N ALA A 480 -13.89 13.73 8.05
CA ALA A 480 -13.89 15.09 7.56
C ALA A 480 -14.83 15.98 8.39
N GLY A 481 -14.30 17.07 8.96
CA GLY A 481 -15.07 18.02 9.78
C GLY A 481 -15.27 17.61 11.24
N VAL A 482 -14.75 16.46 11.67
CA VAL A 482 -14.75 16.04 13.08
C VAL A 482 -13.93 17.02 13.93
N ASP A 483 -14.51 17.44 15.05
CA ASP A 483 -13.87 18.36 16.01
C ASP A 483 -13.34 17.56 17.22
N ARG A 484 -12.01 17.41 17.26
CA ARG A 484 -11.27 16.63 18.24
C ARG A 484 -9.91 17.28 18.51
N ALA A 485 -9.43 17.13 19.74
CA ALA A 485 -8.12 17.64 20.16
C ALA A 485 -6.97 16.99 19.35
N PRO A 486 -5.84 17.67 19.16
CA PRO A 486 -4.70 17.15 18.38
C PRO A 486 -4.18 15.80 18.89
N THR A 487 -4.17 15.63 20.21
CA THR A 487 -3.78 14.37 20.88
C THR A 487 -4.70 13.19 20.54
N TRP A 488 -5.96 13.44 20.19
CA TRP A 488 -6.87 12.40 19.69
C TRP A 488 -6.46 11.95 18.28
N TRP A 489 -6.14 12.90 17.40
CA TRP A 489 -5.67 12.62 16.05
C TRP A 489 -4.35 11.84 16.08
N TRP A 490 -3.44 12.19 16.97
CA TRP A 490 -2.21 11.43 17.19
C TRP A 490 -2.48 9.96 17.54
N ARG A 491 -3.40 9.69 18.50
CA ARG A 491 -3.80 8.32 18.86
C ARG A 491 -4.41 7.56 17.67
N LEU A 492 -5.22 8.23 16.86
CA LEU A 492 -5.74 7.65 15.63
C LEU A 492 -4.60 7.27 14.67
N TYR A 493 -3.65 8.18 14.43
CA TYR A 493 -2.52 7.92 13.53
C TYR A 493 -1.63 6.79 14.03
N ASP A 494 -1.37 6.72 15.33
CA ASP A 494 -0.60 5.64 15.95
C ASP A 494 -1.31 4.29 15.75
N SER A 495 -2.63 4.24 15.95
CA SER A 495 -3.44 3.03 15.72
C SER A 495 -3.50 2.57 14.26
N LEU A 496 -3.15 3.43 13.30
CA LEU A 496 -3.17 3.16 11.85
C LEU A 496 -1.81 2.71 11.30
N VAL A 497 -0.78 2.61 12.15
CA VAL A 497 0.56 2.16 11.73
C VAL A 497 0.49 0.75 11.15
N GLY A 498 1.00 0.59 9.93
CA GLY A 498 1.02 -0.70 9.21
C GLY A 498 -0.20 -0.95 8.32
N VAL A 499 -1.18 -0.05 8.32
CA VAL A 499 -2.24 -0.02 7.31
C VAL A 499 -1.68 0.44 5.96
N ASP A 500 -2.24 -0.10 4.88
CA ASP A 500 -1.92 0.29 3.50
C ASP A 500 -2.14 1.80 3.27
N PRO A 501 -1.08 2.56 2.90
CA PRO A 501 -1.15 4.00 2.66
C PRO A 501 -2.27 4.46 1.72
N ASP A 502 -2.59 3.67 0.69
CA ASP A 502 -3.62 4.04 -0.30
C ASP A 502 -5.01 4.17 0.33
N ARG A 503 -5.26 3.49 1.46
CA ARG A 503 -6.52 3.56 2.19
C ARG A 503 -6.64 4.78 3.09
N LEU A 504 -5.55 5.51 3.32
CA LEU A 504 -5.43 6.60 4.29
C LEU A 504 -5.22 7.98 3.62
N THR A 505 -5.40 8.07 2.31
CA THR A 505 -5.15 9.30 1.55
C THR A 505 -6.06 10.47 1.95
N GLY A 506 -7.29 10.18 2.41
CA GLY A 506 -8.27 11.17 2.89
C GLY A 506 -8.13 11.57 4.36
N LEU A 507 -7.10 11.08 5.06
CA LEU A 507 -6.95 11.27 6.50
C LEU A 507 -6.86 12.77 6.86
N PRO A 508 -7.78 13.31 7.67
CA PRO A 508 -7.71 14.71 8.08
C PRO A 508 -6.48 14.98 8.93
N VAL A 509 -5.84 16.14 8.72
CA VAL A 509 -4.68 16.60 9.49
C VAL A 509 -5.00 17.93 10.18
N PRO A 510 -4.96 18.00 11.53
CA PRO A 510 -5.06 19.25 12.27
C PRO A 510 -3.90 20.18 11.92
N LEU A 511 -4.23 21.43 11.62
CA LEU A 511 -3.26 22.47 11.29
C LEU A 511 -2.91 23.31 12.53
N ALA A 512 -1.69 23.81 12.57
CA ALA A 512 -1.32 24.89 13.49
C ALA A 512 -2.05 26.17 13.06
N SER A 513 -2.57 26.91 14.04
CA SER A 513 -3.16 28.24 13.84
C SER A 513 -2.61 29.19 14.90
N ASP A 514 -2.76 30.49 14.67
CA ASP A 514 -2.54 31.49 15.70
C ASP A 514 -3.52 31.25 16.87
N ALA A 515 -3.03 31.56 18.08
CA ALA A 515 -3.48 31.02 19.36
C ALA A 515 -4.91 31.39 19.81
N ASP A 516 -5.71 32.04 18.95
CA ASP A 516 -7.04 32.60 19.28
C ASP A 516 -8.23 31.85 18.64
N GLU A 517 -8.02 30.71 17.96
CA GLU A 517 -9.12 29.92 17.39
C GLU A 517 -9.74 28.94 18.41
N GLU A 518 -11.05 29.10 18.71
CA GLU A 518 -11.82 28.16 19.55
C GLU A 518 -11.90 26.73 18.96
N ARG A 519 -11.65 26.57 17.65
CA ARG A 519 -11.75 25.29 16.92
C ARG A 519 -10.53 25.08 16.03
N ILE A 520 -9.93 23.90 16.13
CA ILE A 520 -8.74 23.55 15.33
C ILE A 520 -9.15 23.24 13.89
N ARG A 521 -8.57 23.97 12.93
CA ARG A 521 -8.76 23.73 11.50
C ARG A 521 -8.08 22.42 11.08
N THR A 522 -8.75 21.64 10.22
CA THR A 522 -8.19 20.42 9.62
C THR A 522 -8.15 20.55 8.10
N THR A 523 -7.13 19.99 7.46
CA THR A 523 -7.09 19.78 6.00
C THR A 523 -7.35 18.33 5.67
N ILE A 524 -7.96 18.06 4.51
CA ILE A 524 -8.17 16.70 4.02
C ILE A 524 -6.88 16.21 3.37
N GLY A 525 -6.36 15.10 3.88
CA GLY A 525 -5.17 14.44 3.36
C GLY A 525 -3.85 15.06 3.86
N PRO A 526 -2.81 14.23 4.09
CA PRO A 526 -1.52 14.68 4.58
C PRO A 526 -0.59 15.26 3.51
N ARG A 527 -0.91 15.08 2.23
CA ARG A 527 -0.10 15.65 1.13
C ARG A 527 -0.13 17.17 1.21
N GLN A 528 1.01 17.80 0.92
CA GLN A 528 1.20 19.26 1.02
C GLN A 528 1.08 19.81 2.45
N VAL A 529 1.10 18.95 3.47
CA VAL A 529 1.23 19.36 4.87
C VAL A 529 2.69 19.30 5.29
N LEU A 530 3.15 20.34 5.98
CA LEU A 530 4.47 20.43 6.56
C LEU A 530 4.43 19.97 8.03
N LEU A 531 5.31 19.05 8.41
CA LEU A 531 5.44 18.56 9.78
C LEU A 531 6.42 19.46 10.54
N PRO A 532 5.99 20.12 11.64
CA PRO A 532 6.85 21.03 12.38
C PRO A 532 8.10 20.32 12.92
N GLN A 533 9.22 21.03 12.91
CA GLN A 533 10.53 20.67 13.44
C GLN A 533 10.91 21.65 14.56
N ASP A 534 11.98 21.37 15.31
CA ASP A 534 12.45 22.19 16.44
C ASP A 534 12.76 23.66 16.07
N ARG A 535 12.98 23.96 14.79
CA ARG A 535 13.31 25.28 14.24
C ARG A 535 12.29 25.81 13.22
N THR A 536 11.11 25.21 13.11
CA THR A 536 10.10 25.68 12.15
C THR A 536 9.60 27.07 12.55
N PRO A 537 9.71 28.09 11.68
CA PRO A 537 9.20 29.43 11.97
C PRO A 537 7.70 29.41 12.26
N ALA A 538 7.24 30.22 13.22
CA ALA A 538 5.82 30.30 13.55
C ALA A 538 5.02 31.02 12.44
N GLU A 539 5.68 31.94 11.74
CA GLU A 539 5.09 32.77 10.69
C GLU A 539 4.77 31.99 9.39
N LEU A 540 5.20 30.73 9.25
CA LEU A 540 4.93 29.94 8.05
C LEU A 540 3.43 29.82 7.72
N THR A 541 2.58 29.85 8.75
CA THR A 541 1.12 29.81 8.56
C THR A 541 0.58 31.09 7.92
N ARG A 542 1.22 32.25 8.14
CA ARG A 542 0.91 33.54 7.50
C ARG A 542 1.27 33.58 6.02
N LEU A 543 2.25 32.77 5.61
CA LEU A 543 2.56 32.49 4.21
C LEU A 543 1.54 31.53 3.55
N GLY A 544 0.45 31.17 4.24
CA GLY A 544 -0.57 30.25 3.72
C GLY A 544 -0.12 28.78 3.68
N LEU A 545 0.97 28.43 4.38
CA LEU A 545 1.47 27.07 4.46
C LEU A 545 0.65 26.23 5.44
N LYS A 546 0.35 24.99 5.03
CA LYS A 546 -0.36 24.02 5.87
C LYS A 546 0.63 23.32 6.79
N VAL A 547 0.86 23.86 7.98
CA VAL A 547 1.72 23.21 8.99
C VAL A 547 0.84 22.36 9.91
N ALA A 548 1.21 21.10 10.13
CA ALA A 548 0.50 20.22 11.07
C ALA A 548 0.61 20.75 12.51
N HIS A 549 -0.44 20.59 13.30
CA HIS A 549 -0.41 20.96 14.72
C HIS A 549 0.66 20.11 15.44
N PRO A 550 1.56 20.70 16.27
CA PRO A 550 2.67 19.97 16.90
C PRO A 550 2.25 18.73 17.69
N GLU A 551 1.16 18.81 18.45
CA GLU A 551 0.62 17.68 19.22
C GLU A 551 -0.04 16.57 18.37
N ALA A 552 -0.30 16.81 17.07
CA ALA A 552 -0.80 15.81 16.12
C ALA A 552 0.30 15.32 15.15
N ALA A 553 1.50 15.89 15.19
CA ALA A 553 2.60 15.50 14.32
C ALA A 553 3.01 14.04 14.59
N HIS A 554 2.99 13.20 13.55
CA HIS A 554 3.22 11.77 13.67
C HIS A 554 3.96 11.20 12.45
N PRO A 555 4.91 10.25 12.61
CA PRO A 555 5.66 9.67 11.49
C PRO A 555 4.82 8.98 10.41
N LEU A 556 3.57 8.59 10.72
CA LEU A 556 2.65 8.08 9.70
C LEU A 556 2.34 9.13 8.64
N LEU A 557 2.16 10.40 9.03
CA LEU A 557 1.82 11.47 8.10
C LEU A 557 2.92 11.66 7.04
N GLU A 558 4.18 11.55 7.45
CA GLU A 558 5.34 11.59 6.55
C GLU A 558 5.28 10.46 5.51
N LYS A 559 4.97 9.23 5.95
CA LYS A 559 4.78 8.08 5.04
C LYS A 559 3.61 8.26 4.06
N LEU A 560 2.62 9.08 4.41
CA LEU A 560 1.46 9.39 3.58
C LEU A 560 1.69 10.61 2.66
N GLY A 561 2.86 11.25 2.72
CA GLY A 561 3.26 12.34 1.84
C GLY A 561 3.23 13.74 2.47
N ALA A 562 3.09 13.86 3.79
CA ALA A 562 3.50 15.07 4.49
C ALA A 562 5.03 15.21 4.44
N LEU A 563 5.55 16.43 4.41
CA LEU A 563 6.99 16.67 4.36
C LEU A 563 7.45 17.27 5.69
N PRO A 564 8.64 16.92 6.21
CA PRO A 564 9.22 17.69 7.30
C PRO A 564 9.40 19.14 6.87
N ALA A 565 9.06 20.09 7.75
CA ALA A 565 9.21 21.52 7.54
C ALA A 565 10.69 21.96 7.60
N THR A 566 11.54 21.36 6.78
CA THR A 566 12.93 21.77 6.61
C THR A 566 12.99 23.09 5.83
N PRO A 567 14.00 23.94 6.05
CA PRO A 567 14.11 25.23 5.35
C PRO A 567 13.98 25.10 3.82
N ARG A 568 14.62 24.08 3.25
CA ARG A 568 14.58 23.78 1.82
C ARG A 568 13.22 23.27 1.33
N ALA A 569 12.51 22.47 2.13
CA ALA A 569 11.15 22.04 1.80
C ALA A 569 10.15 23.19 1.87
N VAL A 570 10.37 24.17 2.73
CA VAL A 570 9.56 25.39 2.84
C VAL A 570 9.80 26.30 1.61
N LEU A 571 11.06 26.57 1.27
CA LEU A 571 11.44 27.41 0.12
C LEU A 571 10.89 26.89 -1.22
N THR A 572 10.81 25.58 -1.39
CA THR A 572 10.29 24.95 -2.62
C THR A 572 8.77 24.93 -2.71
N THR A 573 8.05 25.50 -1.74
CA THR A 573 6.59 25.58 -1.80
C THR A 573 6.12 26.70 -2.75
N PRO A 574 5.04 26.48 -3.53
CA PRO A 574 4.49 27.50 -4.42
C PRO A 574 4.10 28.79 -3.70
N GLN A 575 3.66 28.69 -2.45
CA GLN A 575 3.27 29.84 -1.63
C GLN A 575 4.43 30.78 -1.34
N VAL A 576 5.60 30.23 -0.96
CA VAL A 576 6.79 31.05 -0.69
C VAL A 576 7.28 31.71 -1.97
N ARG A 577 7.32 30.96 -3.09
CA ARG A 577 7.68 31.52 -4.40
C ARG A 577 6.75 32.65 -4.83
N ALA A 578 5.45 32.49 -4.63
CA ALA A 578 4.47 33.54 -4.93
C ALA A 578 4.62 34.77 -4.03
N ALA A 579 4.92 34.58 -2.74
CA ALA A 579 5.16 35.67 -1.80
C ALA A 579 6.41 36.49 -2.20
N VAL A 580 7.49 35.81 -2.59
CA VAL A 580 8.73 36.46 -3.06
C VAL A 580 8.52 37.23 -4.36
N ALA A 581 7.81 36.64 -5.34
CA ALA A 581 7.49 37.35 -6.59
C ALA A 581 6.66 38.62 -6.34
N ALA A 582 5.72 38.59 -5.38
CA ALA A 582 4.89 39.75 -5.03
C ALA A 582 5.54 40.71 -4.01
N SER A 583 6.81 40.51 -3.65
CA SER A 583 7.43 41.22 -2.52
C SER A 583 7.65 42.72 -2.75
N LEU A 584 7.84 43.14 -4.00
CA LEU A 584 7.93 44.56 -4.38
C LEU A 584 6.57 45.28 -4.28
N ASP A 585 5.49 44.60 -4.64
CA ASP A 585 4.12 45.14 -4.63
C ASP A 585 3.45 45.11 -3.25
N ALA A 586 4.05 44.41 -2.28
CA ALA A 586 3.47 44.18 -0.95
C ALA A 586 3.15 45.49 -0.18
N GLY A 587 3.81 46.61 -0.50
CA GLY A 587 3.56 47.92 0.09
C GLY A 587 2.42 48.74 -0.54
N GLU A 588 1.90 48.35 -1.72
CA GLU A 588 0.88 49.11 -2.45
C GLU A 588 -0.56 48.61 -2.23
N ILE A 589 -0.74 47.47 -1.56
CA ILE A 589 -2.07 46.87 -1.33
C ILE A 589 -2.70 47.48 -0.05
N TRP A 590 -3.65 48.40 -0.24
CA TRP A 590 -4.44 49.03 0.83
C TRP A 590 -5.50 48.10 1.48
N ASP A 591 -5.25 46.80 1.60
CA ASP A 591 -6.17 45.89 2.33
C ASP A 591 -5.61 45.64 3.74
N GLU A 592 -6.05 46.46 4.70
CA GLU A 592 -5.76 46.35 6.15
C GLU A 592 -6.28 45.02 6.79
N ASP A 593 -6.91 44.13 6.01
CA ASP A 593 -7.61 42.92 6.48
C ASP A 593 -6.87 41.59 6.20
N THR A 594 -5.63 41.61 5.67
CA THR A 594 -4.85 40.37 5.41
C THR A 594 -3.67 40.26 6.38
N ASP A 595 -3.66 39.23 7.23
CA ASP A 595 -2.60 38.85 8.18
C ASP A 595 -1.33 38.29 7.47
N ALA A 596 -0.93 38.93 6.37
CA ALA A 596 0.22 38.58 5.53
C ALA A 596 1.49 39.32 5.99
N LEU A 597 2.66 38.73 5.75
CA LEU A 597 3.96 39.36 6.05
C LEU A 597 4.19 40.57 5.14
N ASP A 598 4.74 41.65 5.70
CA ASP A 598 5.26 42.76 4.89
C ASP A 598 6.59 42.39 4.22
N ALA A 599 7.13 43.29 3.38
CA ALA A 599 8.35 43.04 2.61
C ALA A 599 9.58 42.81 3.52
N GLU A 600 9.69 43.50 4.65
CA GLU A 600 10.82 43.37 5.57
C GLU A 600 10.75 42.04 6.34
N GLU A 601 9.57 41.69 6.88
CA GLU A 601 9.32 40.42 7.56
C GLU A 601 9.49 39.23 6.61
N LEU A 602 9.06 39.37 5.35
CA LEU A 602 9.26 38.36 4.31
C LEU A 602 10.75 38.19 3.98
N ALA A 603 11.49 39.28 3.78
CA ALA A 603 12.92 39.24 3.54
C ALA A 603 13.69 38.59 4.70
N GLU A 604 13.36 38.93 5.95
CA GLU A 604 13.95 38.27 7.12
C GLU A 604 13.67 36.76 7.14
N THR A 605 12.42 36.37 6.86
CA THR A 605 12.00 34.97 6.85
C THR A 605 12.70 34.18 5.74
N VAL A 606 12.74 34.72 4.52
CA VAL A 606 13.37 34.08 3.36
C VAL A 606 14.88 33.98 3.56
N LEU A 607 15.56 35.05 3.97
CA LEU A 607 17.00 35.01 4.24
C LEU A 607 17.37 34.04 5.37
N ALA A 608 16.52 33.91 6.41
CA ALA A 608 16.69 32.90 7.45
C ALA A 608 16.57 31.48 6.88
N LEU A 609 15.56 31.22 6.05
CA LEU A 609 15.35 29.94 5.39
C LEU A 609 16.50 29.60 4.43
N VAL A 610 16.99 30.57 3.65
CA VAL A 610 18.10 30.41 2.70
C VAL A 610 19.40 30.08 3.43
N ARG A 611 19.70 30.82 4.51
CA ARG A 611 20.86 30.54 5.38
C ARG A 611 20.77 29.14 5.99
N ASP A 612 19.61 28.78 6.56
CA ASP A 612 19.43 27.50 7.24
C ASP A 612 19.29 26.32 6.26
N ALA A 613 18.96 26.58 4.98
CA ALA A 613 19.01 25.63 3.88
C ALA A 613 20.41 25.46 3.28
N GLU A 614 21.35 26.35 3.63
CA GLU A 614 22.72 26.42 3.08
C GLU A 614 22.71 26.47 1.54
N LEU A 615 21.83 27.29 0.94
CA LEU A 615 21.73 27.37 -0.52
C LEU A 615 22.97 27.98 -1.18
N ASP A 616 23.44 27.39 -2.27
CA ASP A 616 24.50 27.99 -3.07
C ASP A 616 23.94 29.08 -4.02
N PRO A 617 24.74 30.11 -4.38
CA PRO A 617 24.35 31.08 -5.41
C PRO A 617 23.90 30.41 -6.72
N GLY A 618 22.74 30.82 -7.22
CA GLY A 618 22.15 30.27 -8.45
C GLY A 618 21.40 28.94 -8.28
N GLU A 619 21.27 28.41 -7.06
CA GLU A 619 20.53 27.15 -6.81
C GLU A 619 19.01 27.32 -6.89
N GLU A 620 18.47 28.43 -6.37
CA GLU A 620 17.04 28.80 -6.45
C GLU A 620 16.89 30.23 -7.01
N PRO A 621 17.05 30.42 -8.34
CA PRO A 621 17.25 31.75 -8.91
C PRO A 621 16.05 32.70 -8.83
N TRP A 622 14.84 32.16 -8.63
CA TRP A 622 13.64 32.96 -8.40
C TRP A 622 13.69 33.78 -7.12
N LEU A 623 14.62 33.48 -6.21
CA LEU A 623 14.91 34.31 -5.05
C LEU A 623 15.47 35.70 -5.45
N GLY A 624 15.94 35.86 -6.69
CA GLY A 624 16.32 37.17 -7.27
C GLY A 624 15.22 38.23 -7.22
N ALA A 625 13.95 37.81 -7.17
CA ALA A 625 12.80 38.70 -7.06
C ALA A 625 12.59 39.27 -5.66
N LEU A 626 13.30 38.76 -4.64
CA LEU A 626 13.11 39.18 -3.27
C LEU A 626 13.43 40.68 -3.14
N ALA A 627 12.45 41.47 -2.76
CA ALA A 627 12.61 42.88 -2.49
C ALA A 627 13.54 43.10 -1.30
N LEU A 628 14.67 43.75 -1.53
CA LEU A 628 15.62 44.18 -0.51
C LEU A 628 15.83 45.69 -0.62
N PRO A 629 16.03 46.41 0.49
CA PRO A 629 16.41 47.81 0.44
C PRO A 629 17.82 47.97 -0.16
N ASP A 630 17.95 48.93 -1.07
CA ASP A 630 19.23 49.41 -1.59
C ASP A 630 19.90 50.42 -0.64
N GLU A 631 21.02 50.99 -1.06
CA GLU A 631 21.80 51.97 -0.29
C GLU A 631 21.08 53.30 -0.02
N ASP A 632 20.01 53.61 -0.77
CA ASP A 632 19.13 54.76 -0.56
C ASP A 632 17.87 54.39 0.25
N GLY A 633 17.64 53.10 0.52
CA GLY A 633 16.51 52.55 1.25
C GLY A 633 15.27 52.30 0.39
N GLU A 634 15.40 52.31 -0.94
CA GLU A 634 14.34 51.94 -1.88
C GLU A 634 14.33 50.42 -2.08
N LEU A 635 13.13 49.83 -2.22
CA LEU A 635 12.99 48.38 -2.41
C LEU A 635 13.32 48.01 -3.85
N SER A 636 14.35 47.19 -4.02
CA SER A 636 14.83 46.72 -5.32
C SER A 636 14.94 45.19 -5.32
N PRO A 637 14.78 44.51 -6.48
CA PRO A 637 15.00 43.07 -6.58
C PRO A 637 16.44 42.71 -6.16
N ALA A 638 16.59 41.67 -5.33
CA ALA A 638 17.89 41.18 -4.90
C ALA A 638 18.86 40.88 -6.08
N GLY A 639 18.33 40.39 -7.22
CA GLY A 639 19.10 40.09 -8.43
C GLY A 639 19.70 41.29 -9.17
N GLU A 640 19.31 42.51 -8.79
CA GLU A 640 19.78 43.78 -9.37
C GLU A 640 20.70 44.57 -8.42
N LEU A 641 20.92 44.05 -7.21
CA LEU A 641 21.77 44.69 -6.21
C LEU A 641 23.19 44.12 -6.21
N VAL A 642 24.17 44.97 -5.93
CA VAL A 642 25.57 44.59 -5.77
C VAL A 642 25.92 44.49 -4.29
N LEU A 643 26.67 43.45 -3.91
CA LEU A 643 27.18 43.33 -2.55
C LEU A 643 28.36 44.31 -2.33
N PRO A 644 28.28 45.24 -1.36
CA PRO A 644 29.37 46.16 -1.06
C PRO A 644 30.71 45.46 -0.79
N GLY A 645 31.78 45.91 -1.44
CA GLY A 645 33.13 45.41 -1.24
C GLY A 645 33.41 44.01 -1.83
N SER A 646 32.50 43.50 -2.65
CA SER A 646 32.65 42.22 -3.35
C SER A 646 33.62 42.29 -4.54
N PRO A 647 34.13 41.15 -5.04
CA PRO A 647 34.92 41.10 -6.26
C PRO A 647 34.27 41.79 -7.48
N PHE A 648 32.96 41.63 -7.67
CA PHE A 648 32.25 42.30 -8.77
C PHE A 648 32.20 43.82 -8.59
N ALA A 649 31.91 44.28 -7.36
CA ALA A 649 31.93 45.71 -7.03
C ALA A 649 33.29 46.39 -7.30
N ALA A 650 34.39 45.64 -7.27
CA ALA A 650 35.74 46.17 -7.52
C ALA A 650 36.08 46.33 -9.02
N VAL A 651 35.33 45.70 -9.93
CA VAL A 651 35.55 45.76 -11.39
C VAL A 651 34.47 46.53 -12.14
N MET A 652 33.29 46.71 -11.54
CA MET A 652 32.18 47.47 -12.10
C MET A 652 32.50 48.97 -12.16
N ARG A 653 32.03 49.68 -13.20
CA ARG A 653 32.07 51.14 -13.25
C ARG A 653 31.22 51.76 -12.13
N GLU A 654 31.61 52.96 -11.69
CA GLU A 654 30.88 53.71 -10.67
C GLU A 654 29.46 54.04 -11.16
N ASP A 655 28.47 53.93 -10.26
CA ASP A 655 27.05 54.26 -10.48
C ASP A 655 26.28 53.42 -11.54
N GLU A 656 26.75 52.22 -11.93
CA GLU A 656 26.02 51.33 -12.88
C GLU A 656 24.90 50.52 -12.22
N LEU A 657 25.14 49.96 -11.02
CA LEU A 657 24.15 49.20 -10.23
C LEU A 657 24.18 49.64 -8.77
N ALA A 658 23.01 49.64 -8.13
CA ALA A 658 22.86 50.01 -6.73
C ALA A 658 23.44 48.94 -5.79
N PHE A 659 23.97 49.38 -4.65
CA PHE A 659 24.41 48.47 -3.59
C PHE A 659 23.23 48.04 -2.70
N VAL A 660 23.24 46.80 -2.21
CA VAL A 660 22.32 46.40 -1.12
C VAL A 660 22.64 47.19 0.16
N ASP A 661 21.61 47.51 0.95
CA ASP A 661 21.76 48.24 2.21
C ASP A 661 22.88 47.66 3.09
N SER A 662 23.68 48.57 3.63
CA SER A 662 24.87 48.21 4.41
C SER A 662 24.56 47.51 5.74
N GLU A 663 23.42 47.81 6.37
CA GLU A 663 23.01 47.13 7.60
C GLU A 663 22.59 45.69 7.29
N ILE A 664 21.82 45.47 6.23
CA ILE A 664 21.46 44.13 5.72
C ILE A 664 22.70 43.33 5.34
N ALA A 665 23.62 43.91 4.57
CA ALA A 665 24.88 43.27 4.17
C ALA A 665 25.69 42.82 5.39
N SER A 666 25.77 43.67 6.42
CA SER A 666 26.50 43.35 7.66
C SER A 666 25.84 42.26 8.50
N ARG A 667 24.50 42.19 8.50
CA ARG A 667 23.71 41.26 9.32
C ARG A 667 23.70 39.85 8.72
N TRP A 668 23.49 39.75 7.41
CA TRP A 668 23.29 38.46 6.73
C TRP A 668 24.58 37.91 6.13
N GLY A 669 25.53 38.77 5.78
CA GLY A 669 26.77 38.39 5.11
C GLY A 669 26.56 37.93 3.66
N GLU A 670 27.66 37.55 3.01
CA GLU A 670 27.69 37.27 1.56
C GLU A 670 26.81 36.08 1.15
N GLN A 671 26.86 34.95 1.86
CA GLN A 671 26.27 33.69 1.37
C GLN A 671 24.74 33.75 1.19
N PRO A 672 23.92 34.17 2.18
CA PRO A 672 22.46 34.23 2.00
C PRO A 672 22.04 35.26 0.95
N LEU A 673 22.74 36.40 0.87
CA LEU A 673 22.45 37.46 -0.08
C LEU A 673 22.80 37.05 -1.51
N ALA A 674 23.97 36.44 -1.73
CA ALA A 674 24.37 35.90 -3.02
C ALA A 674 23.48 34.73 -3.46
N ALA A 675 23.01 33.91 -2.53
CA ALA A 675 22.01 32.87 -2.80
C ALA A 675 20.65 33.43 -3.25
N CYS A 676 20.29 34.63 -2.78
CA CYS A 676 19.11 35.36 -3.26
C CYS A 676 19.38 36.18 -4.54
N GLY A 677 20.57 36.12 -5.13
CA GLY A 677 20.89 36.80 -6.39
C GLY A 677 21.68 38.11 -6.26
N VAL A 678 21.97 38.60 -5.05
CA VAL A 678 22.82 39.80 -4.87
C VAL A 678 24.21 39.55 -5.44
N LEU A 679 24.70 40.43 -6.30
CA LEU A 679 25.93 40.25 -7.05
C LEU A 679 27.17 40.43 -6.18
N ALA A 680 27.75 39.31 -5.75
CA ALA A 680 29.09 39.26 -5.15
C ALA A 680 30.21 38.98 -6.19
N ASN A 681 29.87 38.31 -7.29
CA ASN A 681 30.73 38.02 -8.43
C ASN A 681 29.90 38.16 -9.72
N PHE A 682 30.51 38.01 -10.89
CA PHE A 682 29.77 37.88 -12.14
C PHE A 682 28.72 36.78 -12.05
N ALA A 683 27.52 37.07 -12.56
CA ALA A 683 26.44 36.10 -12.68
C ALA A 683 26.54 35.32 -13.99
N LEU A 684 26.06 34.08 -13.96
CA LEU A 684 25.97 33.21 -15.12
C LEU A 684 24.54 33.13 -15.61
N VAL A 685 24.36 33.34 -16.92
CA VAL A 685 23.14 32.98 -17.62
C VAL A 685 23.27 31.54 -18.12
N ARG A 686 22.27 30.71 -17.83
CA ARG A 686 22.18 29.30 -18.20
C ARG A 686 20.86 29.02 -18.92
N ALA A 687 20.84 29.21 -20.23
CA ALA A 687 19.67 28.93 -21.06
C ALA A 687 19.79 27.55 -21.71
N THR A 688 18.75 26.73 -21.60
CA THR A 688 18.65 25.43 -22.30
C THR A 688 17.67 25.51 -23.44
N ASP A 689 17.94 24.78 -24.52
CA ASP A 689 17.10 24.74 -25.72
C ASP A 689 16.80 26.15 -26.30
N LEU A 690 17.81 27.03 -26.32
CA LEU A 690 17.66 28.38 -26.87
C LEU A 690 17.53 28.31 -28.39
N VAL A 691 16.40 28.76 -28.92
CA VAL A 691 16.20 28.96 -30.35
C VAL A 691 17.10 30.12 -30.81
N LEU A 692 17.96 29.87 -31.78
CA LEU A 692 18.87 30.88 -32.32
C LEU A 692 18.15 31.71 -33.38
N ASP A 693 17.29 32.61 -32.93
CA ASP A 693 16.61 33.62 -33.75
C ASP A 693 16.91 35.03 -33.19
N PRO A 694 17.71 35.86 -33.89
CA PRO A 694 18.12 37.17 -33.38
C PRO A 694 16.95 38.08 -32.98
N ASP A 695 15.79 37.93 -33.63
CA ASP A 695 14.58 38.72 -33.32
C ASP A 695 13.84 38.22 -32.06
N GLU A 696 14.15 37.01 -31.56
CA GLU A 696 13.48 36.41 -30.37
C GLU A 696 14.39 36.37 -29.12
N VAL A 697 15.69 36.64 -29.23
CA VAL A 697 16.63 36.66 -28.09
C VAL A 697 16.72 38.07 -27.49
N GLU A 698 15.58 38.57 -26.99
CA GLU A 698 15.48 39.82 -26.21
C GLU A 698 15.22 39.51 -24.72
N PRO A 699 15.58 40.41 -23.77
CA PRO A 699 15.24 40.25 -22.36
C PRO A 699 13.74 40.04 -22.16
N ARG A 700 13.36 39.05 -21.35
CA ARG A 700 11.95 38.77 -21.04
C ARG A 700 11.37 39.85 -20.14
N GLU A 701 10.10 40.19 -20.37
CA GLU A 701 9.34 41.00 -19.41
C GLU A 701 9.07 40.17 -18.14
N GLY A 702 9.69 40.55 -17.02
CA GLY A 702 9.55 39.89 -15.72
C GLY A 702 9.93 40.81 -14.56
N ASP A 703 9.57 40.41 -13.33
CA ASP A 703 9.79 41.21 -12.12
C ASP A 703 11.26 41.21 -11.66
N TYR A 704 12.09 40.33 -12.22
CA TYR A 704 13.52 40.21 -11.93
C TYR A 704 14.26 39.54 -13.09
N PRO A 705 15.60 39.70 -13.17
CA PRO A 705 16.42 39.03 -14.17
C PRO A 705 16.46 37.50 -13.95
N GLU A 706 15.84 36.73 -14.84
CA GLU A 706 15.87 35.27 -14.76
C GLU A 706 17.24 34.71 -15.16
N PRO A 707 17.75 33.69 -14.46
CA PRO A 707 19.09 33.10 -14.72
C PRO A 707 19.18 32.40 -16.08
N ASP A 708 18.07 32.04 -16.71
CA ASP A 708 18.01 31.30 -17.97
C ASP A 708 17.53 32.19 -19.13
N ASP A 709 17.48 33.50 -18.89
CA ASP A 709 17.17 34.49 -19.89
C ASP A 709 18.44 34.93 -20.61
N ALA A 710 18.66 34.33 -21.80
CA ALA A 710 19.75 34.71 -22.69
C ALA A 710 19.64 36.16 -23.18
N GLY A 711 18.45 36.77 -23.16
CA GLY A 711 18.23 38.15 -23.55
C GLY A 711 18.96 39.15 -22.65
N LEU A 712 19.29 38.78 -21.41
CA LEU A 712 20.06 39.62 -20.48
C LEU A 712 21.53 39.82 -20.89
N LEU A 713 22.00 39.09 -21.89
CA LEU A 713 23.38 39.18 -22.38
C LEU A 713 23.50 40.34 -23.38
N ASP A 714 24.49 41.20 -23.17
CA ASP A 714 24.78 42.34 -24.06
C ASP A 714 25.06 41.90 -25.52
N ALA A 715 24.41 42.52 -26.50
CA ALA A 715 24.58 42.21 -27.92
C ALA A 715 24.43 40.71 -28.28
N VAL A 716 23.55 39.98 -27.58
CA VAL A 716 23.30 38.55 -27.82
C VAL A 716 22.67 38.26 -29.18
N ASP A 717 21.89 39.20 -29.71
CA ASP A 717 21.36 39.22 -31.07
C ASP A 717 22.50 39.17 -32.10
N VAL A 718 23.55 39.98 -31.91
CA VAL A 718 24.73 40.00 -32.78
C VAL A 718 25.53 38.71 -32.68
N TRP A 719 25.65 38.13 -31.48
CA TRP A 719 26.23 36.79 -31.31
C TRP A 719 25.43 35.73 -32.07
N CYS A 720 24.10 35.81 -31.99
CA CYS A 720 23.19 34.90 -32.68
C CYS A 720 23.37 34.99 -34.21
N GLU A 721 23.43 36.20 -34.77
CA GLU A 721 23.72 36.43 -36.20
C GLU A 721 25.08 35.83 -36.61
N ASP A 722 26.15 36.10 -35.85
CA ASP A 722 27.50 35.58 -36.14
C ASP A 722 27.59 34.04 -36.04
N VAL A 723 26.75 33.42 -35.21
CA VAL A 723 26.59 31.97 -35.17
C VAL A 723 25.86 31.47 -36.42
N LEU A 724 24.75 32.09 -36.80
CA LEU A 724 23.95 31.70 -37.96
C LEU A 724 24.72 31.81 -39.28
N ASP A 725 25.54 32.85 -39.45
CA ASP A 725 26.39 33.06 -40.64
C ASP A 725 27.40 31.92 -40.87
N ARG A 726 27.72 31.15 -39.82
CA ARG A 726 28.66 30.02 -39.86
C ARG A 726 27.98 28.67 -40.07
N LEU A 727 26.65 28.62 -40.04
CA LEU A 727 25.87 27.39 -40.18
C LEU A 727 25.26 27.30 -41.58
N PRO A 728 24.93 26.09 -42.06
CA PRO A 728 24.24 25.92 -43.34
C PRO A 728 22.87 26.61 -43.34
N GLU A 729 22.52 27.29 -44.43
CA GLU A 729 21.18 27.87 -44.60
C GLU A 729 20.08 26.81 -44.41
N ALA A 730 19.13 27.09 -43.52
CA ALA A 730 18.06 26.17 -43.17
C ALA A 730 16.69 26.88 -43.07
N PRO A 731 15.57 26.16 -43.28
CA PRO A 731 14.23 26.76 -43.30
C PRO A 731 13.64 27.06 -41.91
N VAL A 732 14.27 26.58 -40.84
CA VAL A 732 13.89 26.86 -39.45
C VAL A 732 15.14 27.16 -38.64
N PRO A 733 15.07 28.03 -37.61
CA PRO A 733 16.23 28.37 -36.79
C PRO A 733 16.81 27.15 -36.06
N PRO A 734 18.14 27.03 -35.96
CA PRO A 734 18.78 25.99 -35.15
C PRO A 734 18.64 26.27 -33.65
N VAL A 735 18.91 25.28 -32.81
CA VAL A 735 18.73 25.37 -31.34
C VAL A 735 20.05 25.14 -30.62
N ALA A 736 20.49 26.08 -29.78
CA ALA A 736 21.58 25.85 -28.85
C ALA A 736 21.07 25.02 -27.66
N THR A 737 21.63 23.82 -27.47
CA THR A 737 21.11 22.88 -26.45
C THR A 737 21.31 23.40 -25.03
N GLU A 738 22.42 24.08 -24.79
CA GLU A 738 22.75 24.74 -23.53
C GLU A 738 23.73 25.87 -23.82
N ILE A 739 23.46 27.04 -23.26
CA ILE A 739 24.34 28.19 -23.26
C ILE A 739 24.66 28.53 -21.81
N VAL A 740 25.95 28.61 -21.50
CA VAL A 740 26.46 29.14 -20.24
C VAL A 740 27.25 30.39 -20.59
N ALA A 741 26.78 31.54 -20.16
CA ALA A 741 27.33 32.85 -20.52
C ALA A 741 27.50 33.73 -19.28
N VAL A 742 28.49 34.61 -19.31
CA VAL A 742 28.67 35.62 -18.26
C VAL A 742 27.88 36.87 -18.64
N ARG A 743 27.00 37.33 -17.75
CA ARG A 743 26.29 38.60 -17.93
C ARG A 743 27.10 39.79 -17.42
N ASP A 744 26.66 41.00 -17.76
CA ASP A 744 27.17 42.27 -17.22
C ASP A 744 28.68 42.51 -17.52
N LEU A 745 29.20 41.95 -18.62
CA LEU A 745 30.58 42.19 -19.06
C LEU A 745 30.81 43.63 -19.51
N ASP A 746 29.75 44.27 -20.01
CA ASP A 746 29.71 45.65 -20.44
C ASP A 746 29.80 46.64 -19.27
N LEU A 747 29.48 46.23 -18.04
CA LEU A 747 29.58 47.06 -16.83
C LEU A 747 31.01 47.19 -16.27
N VAL A 748 31.98 46.46 -16.83
CA VAL A 748 33.37 46.45 -16.35
C VAL A 748 34.08 47.77 -16.68
N ASP A 749 34.77 48.36 -15.71
CA ASP A 749 35.63 49.51 -15.90
C ASP A 749 36.82 49.16 -16.80
N ASP A 750 37.10 50.02 -17.79
CA ASP A 750 38.14 49.80 -18.80
C ASP A 750 39.53 49.63 -18.16
N ASP A 751 39.79 50.25 -17.00
CA ASP A 751 41.05 50.13 -16.27
C ASP A 751 41.13 48.85 -15.41
N CYS A 752 40.01 48.12 -15.27
CA CYS A 752 39.87 46.95 -14.40
C CYS A 752 39.84 45.60 -15.14
N TRP A 753 39.94 45.59 -16.48
CA TRP A 753 39.95 44.36 -17.28
C TRP A 753 40.97 43.29 -16.84
N PRO A 754 42.21 43.62 -16.42
CA PRO A 754 43.14 42.61 -15.90
C PRO A 754 42.59 41.86 -14.68
N MET A 755 41.86 42.56 -13.79
CA MET A 755 41.23 41.97 -12.61
C MET A 755 39.96 41.19 -13.00
N ALA A 756 39.13 41.73 -13.89
CA ALA A 756 37.94 41.05 -14.39
C ALA A 756 38.27 39.73 -15.09
N LEU A 757 39.27 39.74 -15.98
CA LEU A 757 39.74 38.53 -16.66
C LEU A 757 40.33 37.50 -15.68
N ALA A 758 40.95 37.92 -14.57
CA ALA A 758 41.42 37.02 -13.52
C ALA A 758 40.25 36.33 -12.78
N LEU A 759 39.12 37.04 -12.58
CA LEU A 759 37.88 36.46 -12.06
C LEU A 759 37.27 35.47 -13.06
N LEU A 760 37.18 35.86 -14.33
CA LEU A 760 36.64 35.02 -15.42
C LEU A 760 37.46 33.75 -15.67
N ALA A 761 38.75 33.75 -15.33
CA ALA A 761 39.62 32.59 -15.43
C ALA A 761 39.39 31.54 -14.31
N GLN A 762 38.57 31.83 -13.29
CA GLN A 762 38.24 30.88 -12.23
C GLN A 762 36.91 30.14 -12.51
N PRO A 763 36.80 28.83 -12.22
CA PRO A 763 35.52 28.15 -12.24
C PRO A 763 34.51 28.78 -11.26
N PRO A 764 33.20 28.83 -11.59
CA PRO A 764 32.56 28.28 -12.80
C PRO A 764 32.60 29.23 -14.02
N LEU A 765 33.02 30.50 -13.87
CA LEU A 765 33.03 31.49 -14.96
C LEU A 765 33.92 31.06 -16.13
N ARG A 766 35.04 30.39 -15.80
CA ARG A 766 35.96 29.82 -16.78
C ARG A 766 35.27 28.89 -17.78
N ASP A 767 34.26 28.15 -17.35
CA ASP A 767 33.55 27.21 -18.23
C ASP A 767 32.69 27.94 -19.26
N ALA A 768 32.03 29.04 -18.87
CA ALA A 768 31.28 29.91 -19.78
C ALA A 768 32.16 30.52 -20.89
N LEU A 769 33.46 30.67 -20.61
CA LEU A 769 34.45 31.17 -21.56
C LEU A 769 35.05 30.06 -22.42
N THR A 770 35.42 28.92 -21.84
CA THR A 770 36.26 27.93 -22.52
C THR A 770 35.47 26.79 -23.17
N GLN A 771 34.25 26.51 -22.73
CA GLN A 771 33.44 25.44 -23.28
C GLN A 771 32.66 25.94 -24.51
N PRO A 772 32.75 25.23 -25.65
CA PRO A 772 31.99 25.62 -26.83
C PRO A 772 30.51 25.25 -26.69
N VAL A 773 29.66 25.94 -27.45
CA VAL A 773 28.20 25.74 -27.46
C VAL A 773 27.85 24.71 -28.53
N ARG A 774 26.97 23.77 -28.19
CA ARG A 774 26.47 22.78 -29.14
C ARG A 774 25.15 23.25 -29.74
N VAL A 775 25.09 23.27 -31.06
CA VAL A 775 23.93 23.70 -31.84
C VAL A 775 23.32 22.51 -32.56
N LEU A 776 22.05 22.25 -32.32
CA LEU A 776 21.25 21.27 -33.03
C LEU A 776 20.68 21.89 -34.31
N LEU A 777 21.04 21.31 -35.45
CA LEU A 777 20.54 21.72 -36.75
C LEU A 777 19.17 21.06 -37.04
N PRO A 778 18.36 21.65 -37.95
CA PRO A 778 17.03 21.13 -38.27
C PRO A 778 16.99 19.72 -38.87
N ASP A 779 18.12 19.25 -39.43
CA ASP A 779 18.27 17.90 -39.97
C ASP A 779 18.62 16.85 -38.91
N GLY A 780 18.76 17.27 -37.64
CA GLY A 780 19.09 16.43 -36.50
C GLY A 780 20.60 16.22 -36.28
N THR A 781 21.46 16.83 -37.11
CA THR A 781 22.91 16.88 -36.88
C THR A 781 23.26 17.96 -35.85
N THR A 782 24.48 17.92 -35.30
CA THR A 782 24.92 18.92 -34.33
C THR A 782 26.25 19.53 -34.72
N GLU A 783 26.31 20.86 -34.69
CA GLU A 783 27.50 21.65 -34.90
C GLU A 783 28.00 22.25 -33.58
N THR A 784 29.27 22.63 -33.56
CA THR A 784 29.90 23.26 -32.38
C THR A 784 30.30 24.69 -32.72
N VAL A 785 29.83 25.64 -31.91
CA VAL A 785 30.10 27.06 -32.07
C VAL A 785 30.76 27.63 -30.83
N ARG A 786 31.24 28.87 -30.94
CA ARG A 786 31.91 29.55 -29.84
C ARG A 786 30.89 29.98 -28.78
N SER A 787 31.26 29.92 -27.50
CA SER A 787 30.42 30.49 -26.44
C SER A 787 30.28 32.01 -26.60
N TYR A 788 29.16 32.54 -26.12
CA TYR A 788 28.90 33.97 -26.10
C TYR A 788 30.04 34.73 -25.39
N THR A 789 30.45 34.30 -24.19
CA THR A 789 31.50 34.96 -23.40
C THR A 789 32.83 35.06 -24.17
N ALA A 790 33.21 34.00 -24.88
CA ALA A 790 34.43 34.00 -25.70
C ALA A 790 34.30 34.86 -26.96
N TRP A 791 33.10 34.92 -27.56
CA TRP A 791 32.81 35.80 -28.69
C TRP A 791 32.89 37.28 -28.26
N TRP A 792 32.25 37.64 -27.16
CA TRP A 792 32.21 39.02 -26.66
C TRP A 792 33.62 39.52 -26.33
N LEU A 793 34.38 38.77 -25.52
CA LEU A 793 35.74 39.18 -25.10
C LEU A 793 36.75 39.26 -26.26
N ARG A 794 36.51 38.57 -27.38
CA ARG A 794 37.40 38.58 -28.55
C ARG A 794 37.36 39.88 -29.32
N ASP A 795 36.19 40.51 -29.42
CA ASP A 795 35.98 41.72 -30.21
C ASP A 795 36.03 43.02 -29.39
N HIS A 796 36.15 42.89 -28.06
CA HIS A 796 36.28 44.03 -27.13
C HIS A 796 37.75 44.29 -26.73
N PRO A 797 38.13 45.55 -26.43
CA PRO A 797 39.50 45.95 -26.14
C PRO A 797 39.96 45.55 -24.71
N VAL A 798 39.84 44.27 -24.37
CA VAL A 798 40.04 43.77 -22.99
C VAL A 798 41.49 43.42 -22.63
N LEU A 799 42.43 43.47 -23.60
CA LEU A 799 43.84 43.13 -23.38
C LEU A 799 44.74 44.31 -23.78
N ASP A 800 45.23 45.06 -22.80
CA ASP A 800 45.98 46.32 -22.98
C ASP A 800 45.27 47.33 -23.91
N GLY A 801 43.93 47.45 -23.82
CA GLY A 801 43.13 48.31 -24.70
C GLY A 801 43.07 47.84 -26.16
N ARG A 802 43.45 46.59 -26.44
CA ARG A 802 43.41 45.97 -27.77
C ARG A 802 42.47 44.77 -27.77
N ARG A 803 41.92 44.47 -28.95
CA ARG A 803 41.13 43.26 -29.19
C ARG A 803 42.05 42.04 -29.13
N PRO A 804 41.76 41.03 -28.28
CA PRO A 804 42.58 39.84 -28.17
C PRO A 804 42.73 39.03 -29.47
N ALA A 805 41.68 38.99 -30.29
CA ALA A 805 41.67 38.25 -31.55
C ALA A 805 42.75 38.77 -32.52
N GLY A 806 43.62 37.86 -32.99
CA GLY A 806 44.69 38.19 -33.94
C GLY A 806 46.00 38.66 -33.31
N LEU A 807 46.09 38.65 -31.97
CA LEU A 807 47.34 38.79 -31.22
C LEU A 807 47.98 37.42 -30.99
N ARG A 808 49.29 37.38 -30.75
CA ARG A 808 50.00 36.21 -30.23
C ARG A 808 50.51 36.46 -28.82
N ALA A 809 50.57 35.42 -28.01
CA ALA A 809 51.19 35.51 -26.70
C ALA A 809 52.71 35.80 -26.84
N GLU A 810 53.24 36.72 -26.04
CA GLU A 810 54.68 36.98 -26.03
C GLU A 810 55.46 35.75 -25.53
N GLY A 811 56.57 35.41 -26.20
CA GLY A 811 57.37 34.22 -25.86
C GLY A 811 56.78 32.87 -26.31
N SER A 812 55.70 32.87 -27.10
CA SER A 812 55.07 31.66 -27.65
C SER A 812 55.77 31.12 -28.92
N ASP A 813 55.11 30.22 -29.67
CA ASP A 813 55.67 29.53 -30.84
C ASP A 813 56.40 30.47 -31.83
N PRO A 814 57.73 30.30 -32.01
CA PRO A 814 58.52 31.14 -32.90
C PRO A 814 58.04 31.15 -34.35
N LEU A 815 57.31 30.11 -34.81
CA LEU A 815 56.77 30.02 -36.16
C LEU A 815 55.66 31.04 -36.44
N LEU A 816 55.06 31.65 -35.41
CA LEU A 816 54.05 32.71 -35.56
C LEU A 816 54.64 34.13 -35.52
N SER A 817 55.94 34.25 -35.22
CA SER A 817 56.64 35.54 -35.18
C SER A 817 56.65 36.20 -36.56
N GLY A 818 56.43 37.51 -36.61
CA GLY A 818 56.31 38.29 -37.85
C GLY A 818 54.95 38.20 -38.55
N LEU A 819 54.18 37.13 -38.30
CA LEU A 819 52.81 36.95 -38.83
C LEU A 819 51.74 37.59 -37.93
N TYR A 820 51.97 37.62 -36.62
CA TYR A 820 51.06 38.15 -35.59
C TYR A 820 51.75 39.14 -34.65
N ASP A 821 50.98 40.13 -34.18
CA ASP A 821 51.45 41.14 -33.23
C ASP A 821 51.46 40.56 -31.80
N SER A 822 52.49 40.91 -31.02
CA SER A 822 52.66 40.38 -29.66
C SER A 822 51.75 41.10 -28.66
N ALA A 823 51.19 40.34 -27.73
CA ALA A 823 50.52 40.84 -26.54
C ALA A 823 51.23 40.33 -25.28
N ASP A 824 51.35 41.20 -24.29
CA ASP A 824 51.82 40.80 -22.98
C ASP A 824 50.68 40.04 -22.29
N ALA A 825 50.81 38.73 -22.22
CA ALA A 825 49.88 37.86 -21.52
C ALA A 825 50.38 37.49 -20.11
N THR A 826 51.38 38.21 -19.58
CA THR A 826 51.86 37.94 -18.22
C THR A 826 50.73 38.13 -17.20
N GLY A 827 50.49 37.08 -16.41
CA GLY A 827 49.33 36.99 -15.50
C GLY A 827 48.28 35.96 -15.94
N PHE A 828 48.32 35.51 -17.21
CA PHE A 828 47.46 34.43 -17.72
C PHE A 828 48.28 33.16 -17.96
N GLU A 829 48.26 32.25 -16.99
CA GLU A 829 48.90 30.93 -17.14
C GLU A 829 48.01 29.90 -17.85
N ASP A 830 46.71 30.21 -18.00
CA ASP A 830 45.74 29.31 -18.62
C ASP A 830 45.70 29.48 -20.15
N GLU A 831 46.37 28.57 -20.84
CA GLU A 831 46.42 28.53 -22.30
C GLU A 831 45.03 28.38 -22.94
N GLN A 832 44.07 27.70 -22.29
CA GLN A 832 42.72 27.54 -22.84
C GLN A 832 41.94 28.86 -22.79
N VAL A 833 42.12 29.66 -21.74
CA VAL A 833 41.53 31.00 -21.64
C VAL A 833 42.10 31.93 -22.70
N LEU A 834 43.42 31.94 -22.90
CA LEU A 834 44.06 32.71 -23.97
C LEU A 834 43.55 32.30 -25.36
N ARG A 835 43.37 31.00 -25.59
CA ARG A 835 42.78 30.48 -26.84
C ARG A 835 41.32 30.88 -27.01
N ALA A 836 40.52 30.84 -25.94
CA ALA A 836 39.13 31.29 -25.97
C ALA A 836 39.04 32.79 -26.32
N LEU A 837 39.92 33.62 -25.75
CA LEU A 837 40.13 35.01 -26.12
C LEU A 837 40.70 35.19 -27.54
N GLY A 838 41.11 34.14 -28.24
CA GLY A 838 41.64 34.24 -29.61
C GLY A 838 43.09 34.70 -29.72
N VAL A 839 43.83 34.66 -28.62
CA VAL A 839 45.28 34.87 -28.61
C VAL A 839 45.97 33.61 -29.13
N ARG A 840 46.87 33.76 -30.11
CA ARG A 840 47.58 32.65 -30.76
C ARG A 840 48.77 32.19 -29.92
N THR A 841 48.82 30.90 -29.59
CA THR A 841 49.89 30.31 -28.76
C THR A 841 50.83 29.39 -29.54
N SER A 842 50.30 28.52 -30.40
CA SER A 842 51.09 27.64 -31.27
C SER A 842 50.45 27.44 -32.65
N VAL A 843 51.26 27.03 -33.64
CA VAL A 843 50.76 26.67 -34.98
C VAL A 843 49.78 25.50 -34.91
N ALA A 844 50.08 24.46 -34.11
CA ALA A 844 49.18 23.32 -33.96
C ALA A 844 47.80 23.74 -33.42
N SER A 845 47.79 24.54 -32.35
CA SER A 845 46.54 25.06 -31.76
C SER A 845 45.76 25.95 -32.74
N LEU A 846 46.46 26.74 -33.56
CA LEU A 846 45.84 27.55 -34.60
C LEU A 846 45.21 26.68 -35.69
N LEU A 847 45.91 25.67 -36.19
CA LEU A 847 45.40 24.79 -37.25
C LEU A 847 44.22 23.91 -36.77
N ASP A 848 44.18 23.58 -35.48
CA ASP A 848 43.04 22.89 -34.86
C ASP A 848 41.78 23.78 -34.73
N GLU A 849 41.89 25.10 -34.89
CA GLU A 849 40.71 26.00 -34.87
C GLU A 849 40.00 25.99 -36.22
N PRO A 850 38.65 25.93 -36.24
CA PRO A 850 37.88 26.16 -37.46
C PRO A 850 38.28 27.49 -38.13
N GLY A 851 38.70 27.43 -39.40
CA GLY A 851 39.17 28.59 -40.15
C GLY A 851 40.62 29.03 -39.85
N GLY A 852 41.31 28.41 -38.90
CA GLY A 852 42.68 28.80 -38.53
C GLY A 852 43.72 28.57 -39.63
N ALA A 853 43.55 27.53 -40.46
CA ALA A 853 44.36 27.32 -41.66
C ALA A 853 44.18 28.45 -42.68
N ALA A 854 42.94 28.89 -42.91
CA ALA A 854 42.63 30.01 -43.82
C ALA A 854 43.20 31.33 -43.29
N GLU A 855 43.11 31.58 -41.97
CA GLU A 855 43.74 32.74 -41.32
C GLU A 855 45.27 32.72 -41.52
N LEU A 856 45.93 31.59 -41.27
CA LEU A 856 47.37 31.45 -41.44
C LEU A 856 47.79 31.66 -42.90
N LEU A 857 47.08 31.06 -43.86
CA LEU A 857 47.35 31.21 -45.29
C LEU A 857 47.17 32.66 -45.75
N THR A 858 46.12 33.33 -45.27
CA THR A 858 45.90 34.76 -45.54
C THR A 858 47.07 35.60 -45.02
N ARG A 859 47.58 35.31 -43.81
CA ARG A 859 48.75 35.99 -43.24
C ARG A 859 50.04 35.67 -44.01
N LEU A 860 50.20 34.44 -44.51
CA LEU A 860 51.32 34.05 -45.37
C LEU A 860 51.26 34.73 -46.75
N ALA A 861 50.07 35.01 -47.27
CA ALA A 861 49.89 35.73 -48.53
C ALA A 861 50.13 37.25 -48.40
N ASP A 862 50.22 37.82 -47.18
CA ASP A 862 50.44 39.26 -46.99
C ASP A 862 51.93 39.66 -47.15
N PRO A 863 52.35 40.31 -48.25
CA PRO A 863 53.75 40.61 -48.53
C PRO A 863 54.39 41.59 -47.52
N SER A 864 53.60 42.26 -46.67
CA SER A 864 54.11 43.12 -45.61
C SER A 864 54.61 42.35 -44.38
N ARG A 865 54.28 41.06 -44.26
CA ARG A 865 54.69 40.20 -43.14
C ARG A 865 56.08 39.60 -43.37
N GLU A 866 56.93 39.66 -42.36
CA GLU A 866 58.26 39.06 -42.40
C GLU A 866 58.18 37.56 -42.10
N VAL A 867 58.64 36.72 -43.03
CA VAL A 867 58.67 35.25 -42.90
C VAL A 867 60.04 34.76 -43.37
N THR A 868 60.62 33.79 -42.65
CA THR A 868 61.90 33.17 -43.06
C THR A 868 61.68 31.90 -43.88
N GLY A 869 62.67 31.46 -44.67
CA GLY A 869 62.55 30.23 -45.48
C GLY A 869 62.37 28.97 -44.63
N VAL A 870 63.01 28.91 -43.45
CA VAL A 870 62.86 27.81 -42.49
C VAL A 870 61.45 27.80 -41.90
N GLN A 871 60.92 28.97 -41.56
CA GLN A 871 59.56 29.14 -41.06
C GLN A 871 58.53 28.75 -42.12
N LEU A 872 58.69 29.19 -43.37
CA LEU A 872 57.81 28.81 -44.47
C LEU A 872 57.79 27.29 -44.69
N HIS A 873 58.97 26.66 -44.72
CA HIS A 873 59.10 25.20 -44.83
C HIS A 873 58.36 24.49 -43.70
N ALA A 874 58.52 24.93 -42.45
CA ALA A 874 57.86 24.33 -41.30
C ALA A 874 56.33 24.51 -41.34
N LEU A 875 55.86 25.71 -41.70
CA LEU A 875 54.43 26.02 -41.80
C LEU A 875 53.74 25.23 -42.91
N TYR A 876 54.35 25.14 -44.10
CA TYR A 876 53.82 24.30 -45.18
C TYR A 876 53.89 22.81 -44.86
N THR A 877 54.92 22.37 -44.14
CA THR A 877 54.97 20.98 -43.67
C THR A 877 53.86 20.69 -42.66
N ALA A 878 53.52 21.63 -41.78
CA ALA A 878 52.40 21.49 -40.85
C ALA A 878 51.03 21.55 -41.55
N LEU A 879 50.87 22.44 -42.53
CA LEU A 879 49.64 22.55 -43.33
C LEU A 879 49.38 21.27 -44.13
N ALA A 880 50.42 20.60 -44.62
CA ALA A 880 50.30 19.34 -45.37
C ALA A 880 49.65 18.19 -44.58
N ASP A 881 49.46 18.31 -43.27
CA ASP A 881 48.73 17.33 -42.45
C ASP A 881 47.20 17.53 -42.48
N LEU A 882 46.72 18.62 -43.08
CA LEU A 882 45.30 18.94 -43.13
C LEU A 882 44.57 18.20 -44.26
N ASP A 883 43.29 17.92 -44.03
CA ASP A 883 42.38 17.42 -45.05
C ASP A 883 42.08 18.52 -46.09
N PRO A 884 42.27 18.28 -47.40
CA PRO A 884 41.95 19.26 -48.44
C PRO A 884 40.51 19.80 -48.37
N ASP A 885 39.55 18.99 -47.93
CA ASP A 885 38.15 19.43 -47.80
C ASP A 885 37.94 20.42 -46.65
N GLN A 886 38.89 20.55 -45.73
CA GLN A 886 38.85 21.44 -44.56
C GLN A 886 39.57 22.78 -44.76
N VAL A 887 40.25 22.96 -45.90
CA VAL A 887 41.06 24.16 -46.17
C VAL A 887 40.47 24.95 -47.33
N THR A 888 40.17 26.22 -47.09
CA THR A 888 39.82 27.14 -48.18
C THR A 888 41.09 27.47 -48.96
N LEU A 889 41.12 27.09 -50.24
CA LEU A 889 42.26 27.31 -51.12
C LEU A 889 42.51 28.82 -51.31
N PRO A 890 43.75 29.30 -51.08
CA PRO A 890 44.10 30.69 -51.33
C PRO A 890 44.39 30.90 -52.83
N ASP A 891 44.08 32.10 -53.33
CA ASP A 891 44.44 32.50 -54.69
C ASP A 891 45.96 32.79 -54.82
N GLU A 892 46.62 33.12 -53.71
CA GLU A 892 48.04 33.50 -53.66
C GLU A 892 48.79 32.66 -52.61
N LEU A 893 50.01 32.25 -52.95
CA LEU A 893 50.90 31.48 -52.08
C LEU A 893 52.26 32.16 -51.96
N ARG A 894 52.89 32.03 -50.78
CA ARG A 894 54.28 32.47 -50.59
C ARG A 894 55.22 31.37 -51.07
N ALA A 895 56.03 31.65 -52.09
CA ALA A 895 56.96 30.71 -52.69
C ALA A 895 58.41 31.23 -52.63
N VAL A 896 59.36 30.34 -52.87
CA VAL A 896 60.78 30.65 -53.04
C VAL A 896 61.08 30.73 -54.53
N VAL A 897 61.55 31.89 -55.01
CA VAL A 897 62.06 32.11 -56.38
C VAL A 897 63.50 32.60 -56.26
N ASP A 898 64.46 31.87 -56.85
CA ASP A 898 65.91 32.18 -56.76
C ASP A 898 66.38 32.53 -55.33
N GLY A 899 65.96 31.72 -54.35
CA GLY A 899 66.31 31.91 -52.93
C GLY A 899 65.61 33.07 -52.22
N THR A 900 64.74 33.81 -52.90
CA THR A 900 63.96 34.93 -52.34
C THR A 900 62.50 34.52 -52.12
N LEU A 901 61.92 34.95 -50.99
CA LEU A 901 60.51 34.71 -50.69
C LEU A 901 59.64 35.77 -51.36
N VAL A 902 58.69 35.33 -52.19
CA VAL A 902 57.74 36.18 -52.91
C VAL A 902 56.34 35.58 -52.84
N VAL A 903 55.31 36.42 -52.93
CA VAL A 903 53.92 35.97 -53.06
C VAL A 903 53.60 35.86 -54.55
N VAL A 904 53.05 34.73 -54.96
CA VAL A 904 52.74 34.38 -56.35
C VAL A 904 51.33 33.83 -56.46
N ASP A 905 50.77 33.82 -57.67
CA ASP A 905 49.53 33.12 -57.96
C ASP A 905 49.70 31.62 -57.68
N ALA A 906 48.73 31.02 -56.97
CA ALA A 906 48.80 29.62 -56.58
C ALA A 906 48.98 28.67 -57.78
N ALA A 907 48.42 29.01 -58.96
CA ALA A 907 48.54 28.20 -60.16
C ALA A 907 49.95 28.20 -60.79
N GLU A 908 50.80 29.18 -60.43
CA GLU A 908 52.20 29.26 -60.88
C GLU A 908 53.17 28.54 -59.94
N ALA A 909 52.73 28.21 -58.72
CA ALA A 909 53.56 27.57 -57.71
C ALA A 909 53.71 26.06 -57.96
N LEU A 910 54.89 25.53 -57.61
CA LEU A 910 55.21 24.10 -57.67
C LEU A 910 55.75 23.62 -56.32
N VAL A 911 55.37 22.43 -55.89
CA VAL A 911 55.96 21.82 -54.69
C VAL A 911 57.36 21.29 -55.00
N ALA A 912 58.34 21.67 -54.18
CA ALA A 912 59.72 21.20 -54.28
C ALA A 912 59.85 19.77 -53.75
N ASP A 913 59.51 18.78 -54.58
CA ASP A 913 59.47 17.36 -54.18
C ASP A 913 60.73 16.56 -54.51
N ALA A 914 61.58 17.06 -55.41
CA ALA A 914 62.73 16.33 -55.93
C ALA A 914 64.00 17.20 -55.93
N PRO A 915 64.95 16.98 -54.99
CA PRO A 915 66.13 17.82 -54.86
C PRO A 915 67.12 17.70 -56.03
N ASP A 916 67.12 16.58 -56.75
CA ASP A 916 67.92 16.40 -57.98
C ASP A 916 67.44 17.25 -59.16
N LEU A 917 66.19 17.73 -59.11
CA LEU A 917 65.61 18.59 -60.15
C LEU A 917 65.73 20.08 -59.83
N LEU A 918 66.17 20.46 -58.63
CA LEU A 918 66.32 21.87 -58.25
C LEU A 918 67.23 22.68 -59.20
N PRO A 919 68.36 22.15 -59.72
CA PRO A 919 69.16 22.88 -60.70
C PRO A 919 68.42 23.21 -62.01
N LEU A 920 67.36 22.46 -62.33
CA LEU A 920 66.52 22.66 -63.51
C LEU A 920 65.31 23.57 -63.24
N ALA A 921 65.06 23.96 -61.99
CA ALA A 921 63.90 24.76 -61.62
C ALA A 921 63.98 26.22 -62.11
N GLY A 922 65.19 26.78 -62.25
CA GLY A 922 65.39 28.17 -62.70
C GLY A 922 64.59 29.18 -61.86
N ASP A 923 63.79 30.02 -62.52
CA ASP A 923 62.94 31.06 -61.89
C ASP A 923 61.54 30.55 -61.47
N LEU A 924 61.31 29.22 -61.46
CA LEU A 924 60.01 28.67 -61.07
C LEU A 924 59.73 28.91 -59.57
N PRO A 925 58.50 29.32 -59.18
CA PRO A 925 58.15 29.47 -57.78
C PRO A 925 58.01 28.13 -57.07
N LEU A 926 58.84 27.91 -56.05
CA LEU A 926 58.90 26.64 -55.32
C LEU A 926 58.31 26.76 -53.91
N LEU A 927 57.43 25.84 -53.55
CA LEU A 927 56.91 25.68 -52.19
C LEU A 927 57.81 24.71 -51.42
N PRO A 928 58.56 25.19 -50.40
CA PRO A 928 59.42 24.33 -49.61
C PRO A 928 58.58 23.50 -48.62
N VAL A 929 58.83 22.20 -48.57
CA VAL A 929 58.13 21.27 -47.68
C VAL A 929 59.00 20.06 -47.38
N SER A 930 58.72 19.37 -46.27
CA SER A 930 59.33 18.06 -46.02
C SER A 930 59.09 17.12 -47.21
N PRO A 931 60.13 16.44 -47.74
CA PRO A 931 60.01 15.48 -48.83
C PRO A 931 58.89 14.45 -48.66
N THR A 932 58.67 13.97 -47.43
CA THR A 932 57.63 12.97 -47.13
C THR A 932 56.21 13.52 -47.25
N ARG A 933 56.04 14.85 -47.25
CA ARG A 933 54.76 15.56 -47.30
C ARG A 933 54.55 16.33 -48.60
N ALA A 934 55.47 16.20 -49.56
CA ALA A 934 55.40 16.95 -50.81
C ALA A 934 54.19 16.56 -51.68
N ALA A 935 53.78 15.29 -51.66
CA ALA A 935 52.56 14.86 -52.33
C ALA A 935 51.31 15.40 -51.62
N ASP A 936 51.26 15.28 -50.29
CA ASP A 936 50.14 15.75 -49.47
C ASP A 936 49.92 17.26 -49.64
N LEU A 937 51.00 18.07 -49.62
CA LEU A 937 50.90 19.51 -49.83
C LEU A 937 50.46 19.87 -51.26
N ALA A 938 50.92 19.13 -52.26
CA ALA A 938 50.53 19.33 -53.66
C ALA A 938 49.03 19.02 -53.85
N GLU A 939 48.52 17.98 -53.21
CA GLU A 939 47.09 17.65 -53.17
C GLU A 939 46.29 18.72 -52.42
N LEU A 940 46.76 19.14 -51.24
CA LEU A 940 46.13 20.17 -50.42
C LEU A 940 45.93 21.48 -51.18
N PHE A 941 46.97 21.98 -51.85
CA PHE A 941 46.88 23.23 -52.61
C PHE A 941 46.44 23.03 -54.07
N GLN A 942 46.22 21.80 -54.51
CA GLN A 942 45.91 21.45 -55.90
C GLN A 942 46.95 21.96 -56.92
N VAL A 943 48.23 21.96 -56.53
CA VAL A 943 49.36 22.39 -57.37
C VAL A 943 50.20 21.20 -57.84
N ARG A 944 51.00 21.40 -58.89
CA ARG A 944 51.87 20.34 -59.42
C ARG A 944 53.17 20.20 -58.62
N ARG A 945 53.76 19.02 -58.66
CA ARG A 945 55.11 18.77 -58.13
C ARG A 945 56.18 19.14 -59.15
N LEU A 946 57.37 19.52 -58.69
CA LEU A 946 58.49 19.84 -59.57
C LEU A 946 58.84 18.66 -60.48
N SER A 947 58.80 17.43 -59.96
CA SER A 947 59.04 16.20 -60.73
C SER A 947 58.03 15.90 -61.84
N GLU A 948 56.84 16.49 -61.79
CA GLU A 948 55.81 16.38 -62.82
C GLU A 948 55.90 17.50 -63.86
N ALA A 949 56.49 18.63 -63.48
CA ALA A 949 56.62 19.80 -64.33
C ALA A 949 57.90 19.79 -65.19
N VAL A 950 58.96 19.14 -64.71
CA VAL A 950 60.29 19.12 -65.34
C VAL A 950 60.66 17.74 -65.84
N GLU A 951 60.81 17.58 -67.15
CA GLU A 951 61.35 16.37 -67.78
C GLU A 951 62.89 16.40 -67.81
N ALA A 952 63.52 15.43 -67.15
CA ALA A 952 64.98 15.33 -67.04
C ALA A 952 65.47 13.90 -67.36
N GLU A 953 65.43 13.53 -68.64
CA GLU A 953 65.98 12.26 -69.15
C GLU A 953 67.52 12.31 -69.19
N VAL A 954 68.18 11.23 -68.77
CA VAL A 954 69.64 11.09 -68.80
C VAL A 954 70.10 10.80 -70.23
N THR A 955 71.02 11.60 -70.75
CA THR A 955 71.51 11.51 -72.15
C THR A 955 72.94 10.99 -72.27
N THR A 956 73.66 10.88 -71.16
CA THR A 956 75.04 10.38 -71.07
C THR A 956 75.07 8.89 -70.74
N VAL A 957 76.13 8.21 -71.16
CA VAL A 957 76.35 6.78 -70.90
C VAL A 957 77.26 6.66 -69.68
N GLY A 958 76.84 5.90 -68.67
CA GLY A 958 77.62 5.67 -67.44
C GLY A 958 77.91 4.19 -67.19
N GLU A 959 78.72 3.93 -66.17
CA GLU A 959 79.15 2.58 -65.74
C GLU A 959 78.45 2.17 -64.45
N GLU A 960 77.92 0.95 -64.40
CA GLU A 960 77.22 0.41 -63.23
C GLU A 960 78.21 -0.01 -62.14
N HIS A 961 77.97 0.47 -60.91
CA HIS A 961 78.76 0.19 -59.72
C HIS A 961 77.88 -0.39 -58.60
N GLU A 962 78.39 -1.40 -57.89
CA GLU A 962 77.71 -1.95 -56.70
C GLU A 962 77.83 -0.98 -55.51
N VAL A 963 76.75 -0.84 -54.74
CA VAL A 963 76.75 -0.01 -53.52
C VAL A 963 77.56 -0.71 -52.41
N PRO A 964 78.53 -0.02 -51.77
CA PRO A 964 79.35 -0.63 -50.72
C PRO A 964 78.52 -1.17 -49.54
N PRO A 965 78.90 -2.32 -48.94
CA PRO A 965 78.20 -2.89 -47.79
C PRO A 965 78.10 -1.95 -46.57
N SER A 966 79.07 -1.04 -46.41
CA SER A 966 79.06 0.00 -45.36
C SER A 966 77.90 0.97 -45.52
N VAL A 967 77.58 1.37 -46.76
CA VAL A 967 76.45 2.25 -47.07
C VAL A 967 75.12 1.52 -46.88
N HIS A 968 75.03 0.25 -47.29
CA HIS A 968 73.86 -0.59 -46.98
C HIS A 968 73.62 -0.74 -45.48
N ALA A 969 74.68 -0.87 -44.68
CA ALA A 969 74.56 -0.94 -43.22
C ALA A 969 74.06 0.40 -42.62
N LEU A 970 74.43 1.54 -43.22
CA LEU A 970 73.99 2.87 -42.78
C LEU A 970 72.53 3.16 -43.16
N LEU A 971 72.21 3.04 -44.45
CA LEU A 971 70.92 3.44 -45.02
C LEU A 971 69.85 2.34 -44.95
N GLY A 972 70.25 1.08 -44.76
CA GLY A 972 69.34 -0.04 -44.54
C GLY A 972 68.84 -0.72 -45.83
N PRO A 973 67.83 -1.60 -45.72
CA PRO A 973 67.42 -2.52 -46.79
C PRO A 973 66.83 -1.87 -48.04
N SER A 974 66.35 -0.63 -47.95
CA SER A 974 65.79 0.14 -49.07
C SER A 974 66.86 0.72 -50.01
N THR A 975 68.14 0.60 -49.63
CA THR A 975 69.26 1.12 -50.44
C THR A 975 69.38 0.35 -51.75
N PRO A 976 69.48 1.03 -52.90
CA PRO A 976 69.73 0.40 -54.19
C PRO A 976 70.94 -0.53 -54.15
N ALA A 977 70.89 -1.64 -54.89
CA ALA A 977 72.02 -2.58 -54.98
C ALA A 977 73.18 -2.02 -55.84
N SER A 978 72.86 -1.18 -56.81
CA SER A 978 73.81 -0.54 -57.71
C SER A 978 73.38 0.90 -58.04
N TYR A 979 74.34 1.68 -58.55
CA TYR A 979 74.14 3.00 -59.14
C TYR A 979 74.94 3.10 -60.45
N ILE A 980 74.62 4.08 -61.30
CA ILE A 980 75.34 4.33 -62.54
C ILE A 980 76.20 5.59 -62.36
N GLU A 981 77.51 5.43 -62.43
CA GLU A 981 78.48 6.52 -62.36
C GLU A 981 78.78 7.07 -63.75
N HIS A 982 78.83 8.39 -63.89
CA HIS A 982 79.12 9.11 -65.14
C HIS A 982 80.36 9.98 -64.94
N GLU A 983 81.18 10.16 -65.97
CA GLU A 983 82.23 11.18 -65.93
C GLU A 983 81.62 12.60 -65.95
N GLU A 984 80.60 12.80 -66.77
CA GLU A 984 79.76 14.00 -66.84
C GLU A 984 78.30 13.53 -66.99
N LEU A 985 77.41 13.91 -66.07
CA LEU A 985 75.99 13.51 -66.10
C LEU A 985 75.14 14.65 -66.67
N HIS A 986 74.60 14.47 -67.87
CA HIS A 986 73.65 15.43 -68.45
C HIS A 986 72.23 14.89 -68.47
N ALA A 987 71.30 15.63 -67.86
CA ALA A 987 69.87 15.38 -67.92
C ALA A 987 69.09 16.68 -68.14
N GLY A 988 68.07 16.66 -69.01
CA GLY A 988 67.27 17.87 -69.31
C GLY A 988 68.08 19.02 -69.94
N GLY A 989 69.24 18.74 -70.53
CA GLY A 989 70.12 19.74 -71.14
C GLY A 989 71.05 20.49 -70.16
N VAL A 990 71.08 20.10 -68.89
CA VAL A 990 71.97 20.65 -67.85
C VAL A 990 72.84 19.55 -67.26
N GLU A 991 74.05 19.92 -66.83
CA GLU A 991 74.95 19.04 -66.08
C GLU A 991 74.48 18.95 -64.62
N LEU A 992 74.27 17.73 -64.13
CA LEU A 992 73.79 17.45 -62.78
C LEU A 992 74.82 16.62 -62.00
N ASP A 993 74.92 16.84 -60.70
CA ASP A 993 75.74 15.99 -59.82
C ASP A 993 75.14 14.57 -59.67
N TRP A 994 73.81 14.49 -59.66
CA TRP A 994 73.07 13.24 -59.56
C TRP A 994 71.64 13.37 -60.08
N ARG A 995 71.03 12.22 -60.41
CA ARG A 995 69.66 12.11 -60.91
C ARG A 995 69.08 10.76 -60.51
N ARG A 996 67.86 10.73 -59.97
CA ARG A 996 67.11 9.48 -59.75
C ARG A 996 65.97 9.34 -60.74
N THR A 997 66.17 8.58 -61.81
CA THR A 997 65.17 8.41 -62.88
C THR A 997 63.89 7.72 -62.37
N PRO A 998 62.74 7.86 -63.07
CA PRO A 998 61.46 7.30 -62.62
C PRO A 998 61.42 5.78 -62.43
N ASP A 999 62.30 5.04 -63.12
CA ASP A 999 62.52 3.60 -62.94
C ASP A 999 63.31 3.25 -61.67
N GLY A 1000 63.72 4.26 -60.90
CA GLY A 1000 64.36 4.12 -59.59
C GLY A 1000 65.88 4.05 -59.64
N VAL A 1001 66.49 4.14 -60.82
CA VAL A 1001 67.94 4.08 -61.01
C VAL A 1001 68.59 5.39 -60.56
N VAL A 1002 69.68 5.28 -59.79
CA VAL A 1002 70.48 6.42 -59.36
C VAL A 1002 71.64 6.60 -60.33
N HIS A 1003 71.68 7.76 -60.98
CA HIS A 1003 72.77 8.24 -61.81
C HIS A 1003 73.54 9.31 -61.04
N ALA A 1004 74.87 9.31 -61.07
CA ALA A 1004 75.67 10.34 -60.41
C ALA A 1004 77.00 10.57 -61.13
N ALA A 1005 77.53 11.80 -61.06
CA ALA A 1005 78.83 12.18 -61.62
C ALA A 1005 79.86 12.60 -60.56
N THR A 1006 79.42 12.83 -59.32
CA THR A 1006 80.28 13.23 -58.21
C THR A 1006 80.08 12.31 -57.01
N LEU A 1007 81.06 12.24 -56.12
CA LEU A 1007 80.97 11.46 -54.87
C LEU A 1007 79.80 11.96 -54.00
N GLU A 1008 79.66 13.28 -53.90
CA GLU A 1008 78.55 13.94 -53.24
C GLU A 1008 77.21 13.63 -53.92
N GLY A 1009 77.20 13.55 -55.25
CA GLY A 1009 76.04 13.14 -56.04
C GLY A 1009 75.62 11.69 -55.78
N VAL A 1010 76.57 10.75 -55.74
CA VAL A 1010 76.31 9.34 -55.36
C VAL A 1010 75.72 9.30 -53.95
N ALA A 1011 76.30 10.06 -53.03
CA ALA A 1011 75.84 10.10 -51.65
C ALA A 1011 74.41 10.68 -51.52
N ALA A 1012 74.12 11.78 -52.22
CA ALA A 1012 72.81 12.40 -52.27
C ALA A 1012 71.76 11.48 -52.91
N GLY A 1013 72.10 10.85 -54.03
CA GLY A 1013 71.21 9.93 -54.74
C GLY A 1013 70.87 8.68 -53.95
N LEU A 1014 71.85 8.06 -53.29
CA LEU A 1014 71.61 6.89 -52.42
C LEU A 1014 70.80 7.28 -51.17
N ALA A 1015 71.14 8.39 -50.51
CA ALA A 1015 70.39 8.88 -49.36
C ALA A 1015 68.93 9.22 -49.71
N TRP A 1016 68.71 9.85 -50.87
CA TRP A 1016 67.37 10.15 -51.37
C TRP A 1016 66.58 8.88 -51.73
N ALA A 1017 67.19 7.95 -52.47
CA ALA A 1017 66.55 6.69 -52.85
C ALA A 1017 66.15 5.84 -51.63
N SER A 1018 66.90 5.93 -50.53
CA SER A 1018 66.62 5.23 -49.27
C SER A 1018 65.68 6.00 -48.33
N GLY A 1019 65.18 7.19 -48.71
CA GLY A 1019 64.31 8.02 -47.87
C GLY A 1019 65.01 8.66 -46.66
N GLN A 1020 66.33 8.80 -46.71
CA GLN A 1020 67.16 9.28 -45.59
C GLN A 1020 68.03 10.48 -46.01
N TRP A 1021 67.40 11.48 -46.63
CA TRP A 1021 68.05 12.70 -47.13
C TRP A 1021 69.03 13.38 -46.16
N PRO A 1022 68.76 13.48 -44.84
CA PRO A 1022 69.71 14.08 -43.90
C PRO A 1022 71.07 13.36 -43.85
N ARG A 1023 71.12 12.05 -44.16
CA ARG A 1023 72.32 11.21 -44.06
C ARG A 1023 73.28 11.30 -45.24
N ARG A 1024 72.98 12.11 -46.27
CA ARG A 1024 73.84 12.23 -47.46
C ARG A 1024 75.31 12.57 -47.14
N PHE A 1025 75.57 13.32 -46.07
CA PHE A 1025 76.94 13.65 -45.67
C PHE A 1025 77.66 12.47 -44.99
N GLU A 1026 76.94 11.65 -44.21
CA GLU A 1026 77.47 10.40 -43.65
C GLU A 1026 77.76 9.39 -44.76
N VAL A 1027 76.88 9.31 -45.76
CA VAL A 1027 77.08 8.47 -46.94
C VAL A 1027 78.31 8.93 -47.71
N ALA A 1028 78.49 10.23 -47.93
CA ALA A 1028 79.68 10.78 -48.59
C ALA A 1028 80.96 10.39 -47.82
N ALA A 1029 80.95 10.54 -46.49
CA ALA A 1029 82.08 10.14 -45.65
C ALA A 1029 82.40 8.63 -45.73
N LEU A 1030 81.38 7.77 -45.87
CA LEU A 1030 81.57 6.32 -46.03
C LEU A 1030 82.02 5.91 -47.44
N LEU A 1031 81.62 6.66 -48.47
CA LEU A 1031 82.10 6.47 -49.84
C LEU A 1031 83.58 6.86 -49.95
N GLU A 1032 84.02 7.89 -49.21
CA GLU A 1032 85.42 8.32 -49.15
C GLU A 1032 86.29 7.38 -48.28
N ASP A 1033 85.80 6.96 -47.11
CA ASP A 1033 86.48 6.02 -46.22
C ASP A 1033 85.53 4.97 -45.60
N PRO A 1034 85.45 3.76 -46.20
CA PRO A 1034 84.59 2.69 -45.71
C PRO A 1034 84.91 2.20 -44.27
N SER A 1035 86.11 2.51 -43.74
CA SER A 1035 86.52 2.07 -42.40
C SER A 1035 85.81 2.83 -41.27
N ARG A 1036 85.19 3.97 -41.57
CA ARG A 1036 84.47 4.83 -40.60
C ARG A 1036 83.10 4.29 -40.18
N THR A 1037 82.67 3.14 -40.70
CA THR A 1037 81.38 2.51 -40.40
C THR A 1037 81.12 2.36 -38.89
N ALA A 1038 82.14 1.93 -38.11
CA ALA A 1038 81.99 1.73 -36.66
C ALA A 1038 82.03 3.02 -35.84
N GLU A 1039 82.63 4.09 -36.39
CA GLU A 1039 82.64 5.43 -35.81
C GLU A 1039 81.26 6.06 -35.95
N LEU A 1040 80.75 6.15 -37.18
CA LEU A 1040 79.42 6.71 -37.47
C LEU A 1040 78.29 5.93 -36.76
N ALA A 1041 78.38 4.59 -36.69
CA ALA A 1041 77.42 3.79 -35.94
C ALA A 1041 77.41 4.06 -34.43
N ARG A 1042 78.51 4.55 -33.86
CA ARG A 1042 78.61 4.90 -32.43
C ARG A 1042 78.12 6.32 -32.17
N ASP A 1043 78.46 7.27 -33.03
CA ASP A 1043 77.99 8.65 -32.89
C ASP A 1043 76.46 8.72 -32.97
N ARG A 1044 75.84 7.83 -33.75
CA ARG A 1044 74.39 7.58 -33.81
C ARG A 1044 73.72 7.14 -32.50
N TRP A 1045 74.44 6.93 -31.39
CA TRP A 1045 73.79 6.72 -30.10
C TRP A 1045 73.18 8.01 -29.53
N PHE A 1046 73.49 9.16 -30.12
CA PHE A 1046 73.07 10.48 -29.67
C PHE A 1046 72.18 11.23 -30.67
N ASP A 1047 71.94 10.66 -31.86
CA ASP A 1047 70.91 11.08 -32.82
C ASP A 1047 69.59 10.38 -32.49
#